data_AF-A0A958XAZ8-F1
#
_entry.id   AF-A0A958XAZ8-F1
#
_cell.length_a   1.000
_cell.length_b   1.000
_cell.length_c   1.000
_cell.angle_alpha   90.00
_cell.angle_beta   90.00
_cell.angle_gamma   90.00
#
_symmetry.space_group_name_H-M   'P 1'
#
loop_
_entity.id
_entity.type
_entity.pdbx_description
1 polymer ?
#
loop_
_entity_poly.entity_id
_entity_poly.type
_entity_poly.pdbx_seq_one_letter_code
_entity_poly.pdbx_strand_id
1 'polypeptide(L)'
;MQQNITPPILASAPAQSGNTVDIWEDGDNQNTNLLTFYFIQTNGNQEFVILPLSEPLNPGCTANISMKAAAYSATTLTDIPTLGFYGMNGYPTCPFVNFPSCANASFNVCGSLTGYCMTNQSANGTVGGIPVFFDNSVTITGMVVTGLEMPTLSFSWTNQTGVALDHLLIFGHFDNPNAGNPVTRYFIDDLSVTMDCHPSVDITATLPAQQCINDQVEISLNVCRSGYADEAVPLTLHASETWGGLSLVLPGGNFDQNGDVSLTIPANTGGVPVCTTLTMVAAIASTMPPCTEPSVNVNASVSDPCQELSQTGGNITLYLEDCTQPAPCLCPPGGTSYAIGYAPCSVSYLDEENLPASLNGACLSIEGKLYVNTLSFTLTDCNVILNDDAEIIVENGSKLTLAGTSTVVQGCDHLWNSITVQNGGTLDVKDAYISDGKYAIKAENGASILIQDNTFNQDYIGLYVPPGQSGQVINLQQDIVGNTFECSAPLIEPFNGSANTYSGIYINSTSGFSVGLTGKNYFRNIQNGMLAYGSAFTIKNAEISDLAGNTLVGYVSGQVGVGAMRCPGAIVEKCIMTNVRSGISAVSTNITAKTNLLTGYASSASTLADDYLIWITHNTNRLIDVRTNTVKSPQNGVGIRWANPVLVNSLVFDNKITMFNSTPELGFYLSDCGKLRLKENTIDDPTVGPQYVAGVGMYICNDNVFENNKWYGLNTGVRTTHCDNNYFYQNTISRNLSNQGSPVNGFLAGFSADRYCCNTLKNLQGDGFYFDGLCETTSLRQSQIYQSESGLRLTPTASLGNQTDARNHFVGPFGGGYGANHEAMISSDILKSQFTGHASLIPNFITGLGVNIPQWFSQGPGSSVSDCSDCKPPGFAGENEESRKSSNDNVAATGGFDLGESAFTDAYNWMAQQGLYRRLRINPALADGETLQQTFFSDAEEQPLGRFDAISAGIGYLLARDSVTRQIIGDQVMQIRDLTVLLDSLTENLPPVNDP
;
A
#
# COMPACT_ATOMS: atom_id res chain seq x y z
N MET A 1 -77.84 -34.03 -26.65
CA MET A 1 -77.51 -35.03 -27.68
C MET A 1 -76.39 -35.90 -27.13
N GLN A 2 -76.66 -37.17 -26.81
CA GLN A 2 -75.60 -38.14 -26.50
C GLN A 2 -75.04 -38.63 -27.83
N GLN A 3 -73.81 -38.24 -28.17
CA GLN A 3 -73.01 -38.97 -29.15
C GLN A 3 -71.90 -39.70 -28.38
N ASN A 4 -71.92 -41.04 -28.48
CA ASN A 4 -70.84 -41.90 -28.06
C ASN A 4 -69.61 -41.59 -28.92
N ILE A 5 -68.61 -40.93 -28.33
CA ILE A 5 -67.26 -40.85 -28.88
C ILE A 5 -66.46 -41.95 -28.19
N THR A 6 -66.04 -42.95 -28.96
CA THR A 6 -65.04 -43.96 -28.56
C THR A 6 -63.74 -43.26 -28.13
N PRO A 7 -63.10 -43.64 -27.02
CA PRO A 7 -61.90 -42.96 -26.54
C PRO A 7 -60.72 -43.19 -27.50
N PRO A 8 -59.90 -42.17 -27.80
CA PRO A 8 -58.66 -42.36 -28.54
C PRO A 8 -57.63 -43.10 -27.67
N ILE A 9 -56.78 -43.86 -28.37
CA ILE A 9 -55.69 -44.65 -27.82
C ILE A 9 -54.66 -43.69 -27.21
N LEU A 10 -54.51 -43.70 -25.87
CA LEU A 10 -53.39 -43.06 -25.19
C LEU A 10 -52.17 -43.99 -25.26
N ALA A 11 -51.12 -43.50 -25.91
CA ALA A 11 -49.79 -44.09 -25.86
C ALA A 11 -49.21 -43.95 -24.45
N SER A 12 -48.50 -44.99 -23.98
CA SER A 12 -47.89 -45.04 -22.65
C SER A 12 -46.74 -44.02 -22.50
N ALA A 13 -46.94 -42.99 -21.67
CA ALA A 13 -45.88 -42.18 -21.09
C ALA A 13 -45.53 -42.72 -19.67
N PRO A 14 -44.26 -42.60 -19.21
CA PRO A 14 -43.85 -43.10 -17.91
C PRO A 14 -44.53 -42.34 -16.76
N ALA A 15 -44.73 -43.02 -15.63
CA ALA A 15 -45.45 -42.53 -14.46
C ALA A 15 -44.89 -41.20 -13.93
N GLN A 16 -45.55 -40.10 -14.28
CA GLN A 16 -45.52 -38.85 -13.52
C GLN A 16 -46.78 -38.81 -12.66
N SER A 17 -46.62 -38.46 -11.38
CA SER A 17 -47.70 -38.29 -10.39
C SER A 17 -48.50 -37.01 -10.67
N GLY A 18 -49.24 -36.97 -11.78
CA GLY A 18 -50.05 -35.83 -12.16
C GLY A 18 -51.08 -36.17 -13.24
N ASN A 19 -52.24 -35.50 -13.20
CA ASN A 19 -53.18 -35.52 -14.31
C ASN A 19 -52.83 -34.37 -15.24
N THR A 20 -52.03 -34.65 -16.26
CA THR A 20 -51.75 -33.70 -17.34
C THR A 20 -52.61 -34.04 -18.54
N VAL A 21 -53.48 -33.12 -18.91
CA VAL A 21 -54.25 -33.15 -20.16
C VAL A 21 -53.72 -32.02 -21.02
N ASP A 22 -52.80 -32.37 -21.90
CA ASP A 22 -52.32 -31.53 -22.99
C ASP A 22 -53.11 -31.88 -24.25
N ILE A 23 -53.82 -30.89 -24.81
CA ILE A 23 -54.73 -31.06 -25.94
C ILE A 23 -54.09 -30.46 -27.21
N TRP A 24 -53.02 -29.67 -27.06
CA TRP A 24 -52.32 -28.97 -28.14
C TRP A 24 -50.86 -29.40 -28.26
N GLU A 25 -50.51 -30.01 -29.40
CA GLU A 25 -49.09 -30.20 -29.73
C GLU A 25 -48.46 -28.82 -30.06
N ASP A 26 -47.64 -28.29 -29.14
CA ASP A 26 -46.87 -27.06 -29.32
C ASP A 26 -46.02 -27.13 -30.62
N GLY A 27 -46.50 -26.52 -31.71
CA GLY A 27 -45.75 -26.46 -32.97
C GLY A 27 -46.53 -26.12 -34.24
N ASP A 28 -47.86 -26.27 -34.27
CA ASP A 28 -48.66 -25.95 -35.45
C ASP A 28 -49.46 -24.65 -35.25
N ASN A 29 -49.13 -23.59 -36.01
CA ASN A 29 -49.74 -22.25 -35.93
C ASN A 29 -51.22 -22.19 -36.37
N GLN A 30 -51.91 -23.34 -36.41
CA GLN A 30 -53.33 -23.44 -36.72
C GLN A 30 -54.04 -24.07 -35.53
N ASN A 31 -54.49 -23.23 -34.60
CA ASN A 31 -55.32 -23.53 -33.42
C ASN A 31 -56.58 -24.36 -33.78
N THR A 32 -56.40 -25.65 -34.03
CA THR A 32 -57.44 -26.55 -34.55
C THR A 32 -57.86 -27.63 -33.55
N ASN A 33 -57.08 -27.84 -32.48
CA ASN A 33 -57.34 -28.83 -31.42
C ASN A 33 -57.36 -28.15 -30.04
N LEU A 34 -58.42 -27.39 -29.73
CA LEU A 34 -58.65 -26.83 -28.40
C LEU A 34 -59.88 -27.49 -27.77
N LEU A 35 -59.84 -27.82 -26.48
CA LEU A 35 -61.05 -28.18 -25.76
C LEU A 35 -61.92 -26.93 -25.62
N THR A 36 -62.97 -26.89 -26.42
CA THR A 36 -63.92 -25.78 -26.48
C THR A 36 -65.25 -26.23 -25.90
N PHE A 37 -65.79 -25.47 -24.95
CA PHE A 37 -67.15 -25.65 -24.48
C PHE A 37 -67.96 -24.36 -24.54
N TYR A 38 -69.24 -24.52 -24.81
CA TYR A 38 -70.21 -23.48 -25.09
C TYR A 38 -71.05 -23.17 -23.86
N PHE A 39 -71.10 -21.88 -23.52
CA PHE A 39 -72.08 -21.38 -22.57
C PHE A 39 -73.21 -20.66 -23.32
N ILE A 40 -74.43 -21.21 -23.22
CA ILE A 40 -75.63 -20.62 -23.81
C ILE A 40 -76.67 -20.38 -22.70
N GLN A 41 -76.86 -19.12 -22.35
CA GLN A 41 -77.72 -18.72 -21.23
C GLN A 41 -79.23 -18.90 -21.49
N THR A 42 -79.66 -19.16 -22.74
CA THR A 42 -81.09 -19.14 -23.10
C THR A 42 -81.94 -20.26 -22.51
N ASN A 43 -81.38 -21.37 -22.02
CA ASN A 43 -82.17 -22.52 -21.53
C ASN A 43 -81.58 -23.24 -20.29
N GLY A 44 -80.63 -22.64 -19.57
CA GLY A 44 -79.98 -23.29 -18.41
C GLY A 44 -79.11 -24.50 -18.76
N ASN A 45 -78.77 -24.70 -20.04
CA ASN A 45 -77.86 -25.75 -20.48
C ASN A 45 -76.42 -25.22 -20.40
N GLN A 46 -75.64 -25.76 -19.48
CA GLN A 46 -74.21 -25.50 -19.35
C GLN A 46 -73.43 -26.71 -19.83
N GLU A 47 -72.45 -26.49 -20.71
CA GLU A 47 -71.43 -27.50 -20.99
C GLU A 47 -70.38 -27.47 -19.86
N PHE A 48 -69.93 -28.65 -19.46
CA PHE A 48 -68.93 -28.84 -18.42
C PHE A 48 -67.99 -29.99 -18.81
N VAL A 49 -66.82 -29.99 -18.22
CA VAL A 49 -65.79 -31.02 -18.40
C VAL A 49 -65.62 -31.73 -17.06
N ILE A 50 -65.60 -33.06 -17.07
CA ILE A 50 -65.28 -33.86 -15.88
C ILE A 50 -63.99 -34.61 -16.18
N LEU A 51 -63.04 -34.49 -15.26
CA LEU A 51 -61.73 -35.08 -15.35
C LEU A 51 -61.57 -36.05 -14.18
N PRO A 52 -61.44 -37.35 -14.42
CA PRO A 52 -61.04 -38.27 -13.37
C PRO A 52 -59.61 -37.93 -12.95
N LEU A 53 -59.37 -37.89 -11.64
CA LEU A 53 -58.03 -37.75 -11.09
C LEU A 53 -57.38 -39.14 -11.04
N SER A 54 -56.14 -39.24 -11.52
CA SER A 54 -55.28 -40.41 -11.49
C SER A 54 -55.16 -41.02 -10.09
N GLU A 55 -55.19 -40.16 -9.06
CA GLU A 55 -55.32 -40.55 -7.67
C GLU A 55 -56.37 -39.66 -6.99
N PRO A 56 -57.16 -40.19 -6.04
CA PRO A 56 -58.09 -39.37 -5.27
C PRO A 56 -57.33 -38.33 -4.45
N LEU A 57 -57.76 -37.07 -4.53
CA LEU A 57 -57.31 -35.99 -3.66
C LEU A 57 -57.88 -36.23 -2.25
N ASN A 58 -57.11 -36.83 -1.36
CA ASN A 58 -57.53 -37.16 0.00
C ASN A 58 -57.70 -35.89 0.87
N PRO A 59 -58.53 -35.94 1.94
CA PRO A 59 -58.62 -34.84 2.90
C PRO A 59 -57.23 -34.46 3.45
N GLY A 60 -56.91 -33.17 3.46
CA GLY A 60 -55.61 -32.63 3.87
C GLY A 60 -54.59 -32.46 2.75
N CYS A 61 -54.75 -33.11 1.60
CA CYS A 61 -53.88 -32.91 0.44
C CYS A 61 -54.18 -31.58 -0.26
N THR A 62 -53.15 -30.97 -0.86
CA THR A 62 -53.29 -29.77 -1.68
C THR A 62 -53.17 -30.11 -3.16
N ALA A 63 -54.17 -29.77 -3.96
CA ALA A 63 -54.10 -29.83 -5.41
C ALA A 63 -53.58 -28.49 -5.96
N ASN A 64 -52.49 -28.53 -6.74
CA ASN A 64 -52.04 -27.42 -7.55
C ASN A 64 -52.56 -27.63 -8.98
N ILE A 65 -53.45 -26.75 -9.42
CA ILE A 65 -54.11 -26.81 -10.72
C ILE A 65 -53.55 -25.68 -11.58
N SER A 66 -53.03 -26.01 -12.76
CA SER A 66 -52.52 -25.07 -13.75
C SER A 66 -53.10 -25.37 -15.12
N MET A 67 -53.47 -24.34 -15.89
CA MET A 67 -53.95 -24.50 -17.27
C MET A 67 -53.75 -23.21 -18.06
N LYS A 68 -53.68 -23.28 -19.39
CA LYS A 68 -53.90 -22.11 -20.25
C LYS A 68 -55.40 -21.97 -20.50
N ALA A 69 -55.97 -20.79 -20.32
CA ALA A 69 -57.38 -20.57 -20.63
C ALA A 69 -57.67 -19.18 -21.21
N ALA A 70 -58.61 -19.13 -22.14
CA ALA A 70 -59.16 -17.88 -22.69
C ALA A 70 -60.67 -18.01 -22.90
N ALA A 71 -61.36 -16.88 -22.93
CA ALA A 71 -62.77 -16.81 -23.26
C ALA A 71 -63.02 -15.84 -24.43
N TYR A 72 -63.93 -16.20 -25.32
CA TYR A 72 -64.36 -15.36 -26.43
C TYR A 72 -65.88 -15.20 -26.43
N SER A 73 -66.34 -13.98 -26.70
CA SER A 73 -67.76 -13.69 -26.93
C SER A 73 -67.94 -12.85 -28.18
N ALA A 74 -68.97 -13.15 -28.98
CA ALA A 74 -69.29 -12.40 -30.18
C ALA A 74 -69.87 -10.99 -29.90
N THR A 75 -70.10 -10.65 -28.63
CA THR A 75 -70.61 -9.36 -28.18
C THR A 75 -69.77 -8.83 -27.02
N THR A 76 -69.62 -7.52 -26.93
CA THR A 76 -68.94 -6.86 -25.80
C THR A 76 -69.62 -7.25 -24.48
N LEU A 77 -68.89 -7.95 -23.61
CA LEU A 77 -69.34 -8.33 -22.28
C LEU A 77 -69.18 -7.15 -21.31
N THR A 78 -70.11 -7.04 -20.35
CA THR A 78 -69.98 -6.12 -19.19
C THR A 78 -69.40 -6.83 -17.96
N ASP A 79 -69.44 -8.17 -17.94
CA ASP A 79 -68.93 -9.02 -16.87
C ASP A 79 -67.74 -9.85 -17.37
N ILE A 80 -66.79 -10.13 -16.47
CA ILE A 80 -65.60 -10.92 -16.77
C ILE A 80 -65.99 -12.40 -16.81
N PRO A 81 -65.72 -13.15 -17.89
CA PRO A 81 -65.96 -14.59 -17.93
C PRO A 81 -65.05 -15.29 -16.91
N THR A 82 -65.61 -16.25 -16.18
CA THR A 82 -64.87 -16.98 -15.14
C THR A 82 -65.00 -18.49 -15.32
N LEU A 83 -64.03 -19.25 -14.82
CA LEU A 83 -64.11 -20.71 -14.72
C LEU A 83 -64.37 -21.14 -13.28
N GLY A 84 -65.38 -21.98 -13.10
CA GLY A 84 -65.69 -22.63 -11.83
C GLY A 84 -65.09 -24.03 -11.76
N PHE A 85 -64.62 -24.40 -10.56
CA PHE A 85 -64.00 -25.69 -10.27
C PHE A 85 -64.71 -26.37 -9.10
N TYR A 86 -65.08 -27.63 -9.29
CA TYR A 86 -65.67 -28.47 -8.25
C TYR A 86 -64.94 -29.79 -8.12
N GLY A 87 -64.61 -30.17 -6.89
CA GLY A 87 -64.16 -31.52 -6.57
C GLY A 87 -65.36 -32.42 -6.31
N MET A 88 -65.34 -33.64 -6.84
CA MET A 88 -66.39 -34.64 -6.62
C MET A 88 -65.78 -35.95 -6.17
N ASN A 89 -66.55 -36.73 -5.40
CA ASN A 89 -66.19 -38.07 -4.92
C ASN A 89 -66.81 -39.20 -5.77
N GLY A 90 -67.13 -38.90 -7.03
CA GLY A 90 -67.52 -39.89 -8.02
C GLY A 90 -68.08 -39.27 -9.30
N TYR A 91 -68.25 -40.09 -10.33
CA TYR A 91 -68.76 -39.65 -11.63
C TYR A 91 -70.30 -39.49 -11.63
N PRO A 92 -70.87 -38.34 -12.04
CA PRO A 92 -72.30 -38.12 -12.11
C PRO A 92 -72.98 -38.95 -13.21
N THR A 93 -73.94 -39.80 -12.85
CA THR A 93 -74.69 -40.65 -13.79
C THR A 93 -76.06 -40.10 -14.18
N CYS A 94 -76.40 -38.87 -13.79
CA CYS A 94 -77.71 -38.27 -14.09
C CYS A 94 -77.72 -37.51 -15.43
N PRO A 95 -78.85 -37.46 -16.14
CA PRO A 95 -78.95 -36.80 -17.45
C PRO A 95 -78.93 -35.26 -17.37
N PHE A 96 -79.16 -34.69 -16.18
CA PHE A 96 -79.13 -33.25 -15.93
C PHE A 96 -78.46 -32.99 -14.57
N VAL A 97 -77.35 -32.26 -14.58
CA VAL A 97 -76.67 -31.79 -13.38
C VAL A 97 -77.22 -30.42 -13.03
N ASN A 98 -77.64 -30.23 -11.78
CA ASN A 98 -78.12 -28.94 -11.31
C ASN A 98 -76.96 -28.19 -10.67
N PHE A 99 -76.55 -27.05 -11.25
CA PHE A 99 -75.42 -26.25 -10.79
C PHE A 99 -75.92 -25.08 -9.93
N PRO A 100 -75.90 -25.18 -8.60
CA PRO A 100 -76.05 -23.99 -7.78
C PRO A 100 -74.81 -23.10 -7.95
N SER A 101 -74.97 -21.80 -7.67
CA SER A 101 -73.81 -20.94 -7.46
C SER A 101 -72.94 -21.53 -6.35
N CYS A 102 -71.61 -21.38 -6.46
CA CYS A 102 -70.59 -21.88 -5.51
C CYS A 102 -70.70 -21.21 -4.10
N ALA A 103 -71.85 -20.64 -3.76
CA ALA A 103 -72.16 -20.04 -2.47
C ALA A 103 -72.35 -21.09 -1.36
N ASN A 104 -72.66 -22.34 -1.72
CA ASN A 104 -72.74 -23.46 -0.79
C ASN A 104 -71.45 -24.29 -0.84
N ALA A 105 -70.84 -24.57 0.33
CA ALA A 105 -69.62 -25.36 0.45
C ALA A 105 -69.72 -26.78 -0.12
N SER A 106 -70.95 -27.30 -0.24
CA SER A 106 -71.26 -28.60 -0.83
C SER A 106 -72.63 -28.56 -1.52
N PHE A 107 -72.79 -29.22 -2.66
CA PHE A 107 -74.09 -29.35 -3.32
C PHE A 107 -74.33 -30.74 -3.90
N ASN A 108 -75.60 -31.08 -4.10
CA ASN A 108 -75.99 -32.38 -4.64
C ASN A 108 -76.01 -32.34 -6.18
N VAL A 109 -75.03 -32.98 -6.81
CA VAL A 109 -74.82 -33.02 -8.27
C VAL A 109 -75.85 -33.93 -8.95
N CYS A 110 -76.15 -35.09 -8.34
CA CYS A 110 -77.02 -36.13 -8.89
C CYS A 110 -77.69 -37.01 -7.80
N GLY A 111 -78.51 -36.43 -6.93
CA GLY A 111 -79.25 -37.11 -5.86
C GLY A 111 -78.43 -37.76 -4.73
N SER A 112 -77.19 -38.19 -4.99
CA SER A 112 -76.30 -38.92 -4.06
C SER A 112 -74.82 -38.49 -4.13
N LEU A 113 -74.43 -37.73 -5.15
CA LEU A 113 -73.07 -37.22 -5.33
C LEU A 113 -72.96 -35.80 -4.80
N THR A 114 -71.94 -35.55 -3.99
CA THR A 114 -71.69 -34.23 -3.40
C THR A 114 -70.52 -33.58 -4.11
N GLY A 115 -70.76 -32.43 -4.73
CA GLY A 115 -69.72 -31.58 -5.31
C GLY A 115 -69.30 -30.51 -4.30
N TYR A 116 -68.00 -30.24 -4.24
CA TYR A 116 -67.39 -29.28 -3.29
C TYR A 116 -66.68 -28.17 -4.06
N CYS A 117 -66.99 -26.92 -3.73
CA CYS A 117 -66.45 -25.77 -4.44
C CYS A 117 -64.96 -25.61 -4.18
N MET A 118 -64.16 -25.54 -5.26
CA MET A 118 -62.70 -25.37 -5.19
C MET A 118 -62.23 -23.93 -5.45
N THR A 119 -63.11 -23.05 -5.93
CA THR A 119 -62.79 -21.63 -6.16
C THR A 119 -63.00 -20.81 -4.88
N ASN A 120 -62.02 -20.00 -4.49
CA ASN A 120 -62.05 -19.20 -3.27
C ASN A 120 -63.24 -18.23 -3.24
N GLN A 121 -64.01 -18.25 -2.14
CA GLN A 121 -64.94 -17.17 -1.85
C GLN A 121 -64.14 -15.88 -1.60
N SER A 122 -64.44 -14.82 -2.35
CA SER A 122 -64.03 -13.48 -1.91
C SER A 122 -64.77 -13.15 -0.62
N ALA A 123 -64.18 -12.34 0.27
CA ALA A 123 -64.78 -11.94 1.54
C ALA A 123 -66.16 -11.23 1.40
N ASN A 124 -66.57 -10.88 0.17
CA ASN A 124 -67.83 -10.19 -0.13
C ASN A 124 -68.98 -11.11 -0.54
N GLY A 125 -68.83 -12.45 -0.49
CA GLY A 125 -69.92 -13.39 -0.78
C GLY A 125 -70.31 -13.49 -2.26
N THR A 126 -69.66 -12.75 -3.15
CA THR A 126 -69.67 -13.00 -4.59
C THR A 126 -68.71 -14.15 -4.88
N VAL A 127 -69.29 -15.20 -5.45
CA VAL A 127 -68.62 -16.40 -5.92
C VAL A 127 -67.81 -16.02 -7.15
N GLY A 128 -66.52 -15.76 -6.99
CA GLY A 128 -65.65 -15.52 -8.14
C GLY A 128 -65.16 -16.86 -8.66
N GLY A 129 -65.62 -17.27 -9.84
CA GLY A 129 -64.81 -18.20 -10.63
C GLY A 129 -63.45 -17.55 -10.93
N ILE A 130 -62.48 -18.34 -11.38
CA ILE A 130 -61.18 -17.79 -11.76
C ILE A 130 -61.38 -16.95 -13.03
N PRO A 131 -61.08 -15.64 -13.00
CA PRO A 131 -61.25 -14.79 -14.16
C PRO A 131 -60.36 -15.27 -15.30
N VAL A 132 -60.96 -15.43 -16.47
CA VAL A 132 -60.25 -15.86 -17.67
C VAL A 132 -60.00 -14.66 -18.55
N PHE A 133 -58.84 -14.62 -19.20
CA PHE A 133 -58.51 -13.57 -20.14
C PHE A 133 -59.53 -13.50 -21.28
N PHE A 134 -60.01 -12.29 -21.56
CA PHE A 134 -61.05 -12.02 -22.54
C PHE A 134 -60.43 -11.28 -23.72
N ASP A 135 -60.31 -11.96 -24.85
CA ASP A 135 -59.72 -11.40 -26.06
C ASP A 135 -60.78 -11.17 -27.15
N ASN A 136 -61.03 -9.89 -27.42
CA ASN A 136 -61.99 -9.45 -28.44
C ASN A 136 -61.38 -9.34 -29.83
N SER A 137 -60.06 -9.52 -29.95
CA SER A 137 -59.32 -9.38 -31.21
C SER A 137 -59.28 -10.67 -32.04
N VAL A 138 -59.82 -11.76 -31.48
CA VAL A 138 -59.81 -13.09 -32.07
C VAL A 138 -60.74 -13.17 -33.29
N THR A 139 -60.23 -13.70 -34.40
CA THR A 139 -61.04 -13.97 -35.59
C THR A 139 -61.44 -15.44 -35.62
N ILE A 140 -62.76 -15.72 -35.54
CA ILE A 140 -63.29 -17.08 -35.63
C ILE A 140 -63.87 -17.32 -37.03
N THR A 141 -63.24 -18.20 -37.81
CA THR A 141 -63.77 -18.66 -39.11
C THR A 141 -64.07 -20.15 -39.01
N GLY A 142 -65.34 -20.51 -38.80
CA GLY A 142 -65.74 -21.90 -38.56
C GLY A 142 -65.33 -22.40 -37.17
N MET A 143 -64.55 -23.49 -37.11
CA MET A 143 -63.95 -24.02 -35.88
C MET A 143 -62.48 -23.55 -35.68
N VAL A 144 -61.93 -22.78 -36.60
CA VAL A 144 -60.55 -22.28 -36.51
C VAL A 144 -60.55 -20.94 -35.78
N VAL A 145 -59.71 -20.83 -34.76
CA VAL A 145 -59.59 -19.66 -33.88
C VAL A 145 -58.19 -19.08 -34.00
N THR A 146 -57.97 -18.04 -34.82
CA THR A 146 -56.62 -17.46 -34.99
C THR A 146 -56.41 -16.24 -34.10
N GLY A 147 -55.23 -16.14 -33.48
CA GLY A 147 -54.82 -14.97 -32.68
C GLY A 147 -55.34 -14.96 -31.24
N LEU A 148 -55.70 -16.12 -30.68
CA LEU A 148 -56.12 -16.26 -29.28
C LEU A 148 -54.89 -16.37 -28.37
N GLU A 149 -54.66 -15.38 -27.51
CA GLU A 149 -53.70 -15.52 -26.40
C GLU A 149 -54.37 -16.23 -25.20
N MET A 150 -53.77 -17.34 -24.74
CA MET A 150 -54.24 -18.09 -23.57
C MET A 150 -53.19 -18.00 -22.44
N PRO A 151 -53.33 -17.06 -21.49
CA PRO A 151 -52.41 -17.00 -20.36
C PRO A 151 -52.57 -18.22 -19.45
N THR A 152 -51.48 -18.59 -18.78
CA THR A 152 -51.49 -19.62 -17.76
C THR A 152 -52.20 -19.12 -16.50
N LEU A 153 -53.23 -19.86 -16.07
CA LEU A 153 -53.95 -19.73 -14.82
C LEU A 153 -53.49 -20.84 -13.88
N SER A 154 -52.98 -20.49 -12.70
CA SER A 154 -52.58 -21.46 -11.68
C SER A 154 -53.15 -21.09 -10.32
N PHE A 155 -53.66 -22.09 -9.59
CA PHE A 155 -54.13 -21.93 -8.22
C PHE A 155 -53.97 -23.22 -7.42
N SER A 156 -53.95 -23.09 -6.09
CA SER A 156 -53.83 -24.21 -5.16
C SER A 156 -55.08 -24.32 -4.30
N TRP A 157 -55.55 -25.54 -4.05
CA TRP A 157 -56.70 -25.81 -3.19
C TRP A 157 -56.46 -27.03 -2.31
N THR A 158 -56.65 -26.87 -0.99
CA THR A 158 -56.51 -27.95 -0.01
C THR A 158 -57.86 -28.62 0.25
N ASN A 159 -57.91 -29.95 0.16
CA ASN A 159 -59.14 -30.70 0.41
C ASN A 159 -59.50 -30.72 1.91
N GLN A 160 -60.41 -29.85 2.31
CA GLN A 160 -60.92 -29.79 3.69
C GLN A 160 -62.28 -30.51 3.86
N THR A 161 -62.74 -31.25 2.86
CA THR A 161 -64.12 -31.76 2.81
C THR A 161 -64.36 -33.00 3.67
N GLY A 162 -63.29 -33.61 4.21
CA GLY A 162 -63.37 -34.85 4.97
C GLY A 162 -63.65 -36.10 4.12
N VAL A 163 -63.79 -35.96 2.79
CA VAL A 163 -63.93 -37.07 1.84
C VAL A 163 -62.89 -36.96 0.72
N ALA A 164 -62.43 -38.09 0.19
CA ALA A 164 -61.54 -38.11 -0.96
C ALA A 164 -62.30 -37.70 -2.23
N LEU A 165 -61.66 -36.87 -3.06
CA LEU A 165 -62.23 -36.36 -4.31
C LEU A 165 -61.48 -37.00 -5.47
N ASP A 166 -62.18 -37.76 -6.31
CA ASP A 166 -61.60 -38.54 -7.41
C ASP A 166 -61.93 -37.95 -8.78
N HIS A 167 -62.72 -36.88 -8.86
CA HIS A 167 -63.02 -36.16 -10.09
C HIS A 167 -62.96 -34.65 -9.89
N LEU A 168 -62.48 -33.94 -10.91
CA LEU A 168 -62.53 -32.50 -11.05
C LEU A 168 -63.55 -32.12 -12.12
N LEU A 169 -64.51 -31.27 -11.78
CA LEU A 169 -65.49 -30.70 -12.69
C LEU A 169 -65.15 -29.24 -12.98
N ILE A 170 -65.08 -28.88 -14.26
CA ILE A 170 -64.77 -27.54 -14.77
C ILE A 170 -65.95 -27.04 -15.60
N PHE A 171 -66.38 -25.80 -15.39
CA PHE A 171 -67.48 -25.19 -16.13
C PHE A 171 -67.32 -23.66 -16.23
N GLY A 172 -67.94 -23.05 -17.23
CA GLY A 172 -67.97 -21.59 -17.37
C GLY A 172 -69.01 -20.95 -16.45
N HIS A 173 -68.65 -19.84 -15.80
CA HIS A 173 -69.52 -19.10 -14.87
C HIS A 173 -69.56 -17.59 -15.17
N PHE A 174 -70.72 -16.99 -14.90
CA PHE A 174 -70.95 -15.54 -14.93
C PHE A 174 -71.61 -15.10 -13.63
N ASP A 175 -71.03 -14.06 -13.00
CA ASP A 175 -71.52 -13.52 -11.73
C ASP A 175 -72.90 -12.85 -11.87
N ASN A 176 -73.30 -12.45 -13.09
CA ASN A 176 -74.58 -11.79 -13.37
C ASN A 176 -75.50 -12.67 -14.24
N PRO A 177 -76.48 -13.38 -13.63
CA PRO A 177 -77.42 -14.20 -14.38
C PRO A 177 -78.39 -13.41 -15.28
N ASN A 178 -78.37 -12.07 -15.26
CA ASN A 178 -79.28 -11.19 -15.99
C ASN A 178 -78.64 -10.43 -17.18
N ALA A 179 -77.34 -10.61 -17.46
CA ALA A 179 -76.70 -9.98 -18.61
C ALA A 179 -77.27 -10.53 -19.94
N GLY A 180 -77.60 -9.65 -20.89
CA GLY A 180 -78.22 -10.04 -22.16
C GLY A 180 -77.31 -10.89 -23.05
N ASN A 181 -77.77 -12.11 -23.35
CA ASN A 181 -77.18 -13.18 -24.19
C ASN A 181 -75.92 -12.90 -25.02
N PRO A 182 -74.74 -13.20 -24.47
CA PRO A 182 -73.55 -13.54 -25.22
C PRO A 182 -73.38 -15.07 -25.29
N VAL A 183 -73.27 -15.64 -26.48
CA VAL A 183 -72.68 -17.00 -26.61
C VAL A 183 -71.20 -16.85 -26.31
N THR A 184 -70.77 -17.35 -25.15
CA THR A 184 -69.35 -17.30 -24.75
C THR A 184 -68.75 -18.69 -24.91
N ARG A 185 -67.59 -18.75 -25.55
CA ARG A 185 -66.78 -19.95 -25.72
C ARG A 185 -65.61 -19.87 -24.77
N TYR A 186 -65.36 -20.95 -24.04
CA TYR A 186 -64.16 -21.11 -23.21
C TYR A 186 -63.21 -22.07 -23.92
N PHE A 187 -61.93 -21.71 -23.93
CA PHE A 187 -60.83 -22.51 -24.44
C PHE A 187 -59.94 -22.86 -23.26
N ILE A 188 -59.65 -24.15 -23.07
CA ILE A 188 -58.74 -24.65 -22.04
C ILE A 188 -57.71 -25.55 -22.69
N ASP A 189 -56.48 -25.44 -22.22
CA ASP A 189 -55.34 -26.23 -22.66
C ASP A 189 -54.30 -26.38 -21.55
N ASP A 190 -53.31 -27.26 -21.73
CA ASP A 190 -52.22 -27.52 -20.75
C ASP A 190 -52.71 -27.76 -19.31
N LEU A 191 -53.83 -28.45 -19.15
CA LEU A 191 -54.40 -28.64 -17.82
C LEU A 191 -53.58 -29.67 -17.04
N SER A 192 -52.88 -29.20 -16.02
CA SER A 192 -52.11 -30.00 -15.09
C SER A 192 -52.71 -29.93 -13.69
N VAL A 193 -53.03 -31.08 -13.11
CA VAL A 193 -53.37 -31.22 -11.70
C VAL A 193 -52.28 -32.04 -11.03
N THR A 194 -51.49 -31.40 -10.18
CA THR A 194 -50.50 -32.06 -9.32
C THR A 194 -51.00 -32.05 -7.89
N MET A 195 -50.74 -33.14 -7.17
CA MET A 195 -51.21 -33.32 -5.79
C MET A 195 -50.01 -33.34 -4.86
N ASP A 196 -50.04 -32.52 -3.83
CA ASP A 196 -49.11 -32.56 -2.72
C ASP A 196 -49.80 -33.23 -1.53
N CYS A 197 -49.59 -34.54 -1.43
CA CYS A 197 -50.07 -35.42 -0.35
C CYS A 197 -48.92 -35.93 0.54
N HIS A 198 -47.71 -35.41 0.38
CA HIS A 198 -46.53 -35.98 1.01
C HIS A 198 -46.36 -35.47 2.45
N PRO A 199 -45.90 -36.32 3.38
CA PRO A 199 -45.42 -35.84 4.66
C PRO A 199 -44.24 -34.88 4.41
N SER A 200 -44.28 -33.69 5.00
CA SER A 200 -43.15 -32.75 5.02
C SER A 200 -42.44 -32.82 6.36
N VAL A 201 -41.12 -32.76 6.34
CA VAL A 201 -40.29 -32.71 7.54
C VAL A 201 -39.44 -31.44 7.49
N ASP A 202 -39.54 -30.65 8.55
CA ASP A 202 -38.76 -29.44 8.76
C ASP A 202 -37.69 -29.71 9.82
N ILE A 203 -36.41 -29.49 9.48
CA ILE A 203 -35.28 -29.70 10.38
C ILE A 203 -34.66 -28.34 10.70
N THR A 204 -34.78 -27.91 11.95
CA THR A 204 -34.15 -26.68 12.45
C THR A 204 -33.05 -27.03 13.45
N ALA A 205 -31.89 -26.38 13.33
CA ALA A 205 -30.77 -26.57 14.24
C ALA A 205 -30.60 -25.36 15.17
N THR A 206 -30.33 -25.62 16.44
CA THR A 206 -29.89 -24.62 17.41
C THR A 206 -28.45 -24.94 17.81
N LEU A 207 -27.55 -24.02 17.53
CA LEU A 207 -26.13 -24.13 17.85
C LEU A 207 -25.83 -23.52 19.22
N PRO A 208 -24.81 -24.02 19.94
CA PRO A 208 -24.33 -23.37 21.15
C PRO A 208 -23.65 -22.04 20.80
N ALA A 209 -23.61 -21.12 21.77
CA ALA A 209 -23.04 -19.79 21.60
C ALA A 209 -21.52 -19.80 21.34
N GLN A 210 -20.82 -20.88 21.66
CA GLN A 210 -19.38 -21.04 21.46
C GLN A 210 -19.08 -22.42 20.87
N GLN A 211 -18.24 -22.47 19.84
CA GLN A 211 -17.96 -23.68 19.05
C GLN A 211 -16.45 -23.85 18.92
N CYS A 212 -15.86 -24.65 19.81
CA CYS A 212 -14.42 -24.71 19.99
C CYS A 212 -13.76 -25.81 19.15
N ILE A 213 -12.61 -25.51 18.55
CA ILE A 213 -11.69 -26.54 18.03
C ILE A 213 -11.19 -27.37 19.21
N ASN A 214 -11.03 -28.68 19.01
CA ASN A 214 -10.68 -29.67 20.05
C ASN A 214 -11.78 -29.96 21.09
N ASP A 215 -13.00 -29.45 20.89
CA ASP A 215 -14.12 -29.72 21.77
C ASP A 215 -15.26 -30.45 21.04
N GLN A 216 -16.26 -30.84 21.82
CA GLN A 216 -17.51 -31.41 21.36
C GLN A 216 -18.56 -30.30 21.25
N VAL A 217 -19.05 -30.05 20.04
CA VAL A 217 -20.14 -29.09 19.79
C VAL A 217 -21.48 -29.82 19.88
N GLU A 218 -22.33 -29.45 20.84
CA GLU A 218 -23.68 -29.98 20.99
C GLU A 218 -24.69 -29.20 20.13
N ILE A 219 -25.16 -29.82 19.05
CA ILE A 219 -26.15 -29.27 18.12
C ILE A 219 -27.53 -29.80 18.51
N SER A 220 -28.46 -28.92 18.86
CA SER A 220 -29.86 -29.32 19.13
C SER A 220 -30.68 -29.26 17.85
N LEU A 221 -31.08 -30.40 17.32
CA LEU A 221 -31.94 -30.52 16.14
C LEU A 221 -33.40 -30.63 16.58
N ASN A 222 -34.25 -29.78 16.03
CA ASN A 222 -35.69 -29.87 16.20
C ASN A 222 -36.31 -30.31 14.87
N VAL A 223 -36.79 -31.55 14.84
CA VAL A 223 -37.35 -32.22 13.67
C VAL A 223 -38.86 -32.20 13.78
N CYS A 224 -39.50 -31.36 12.99
CA CYS A 224 -40.93 -31.14 12.98
C CYS A 224 -41.56 -31.79 11.76
N ARG A 225 -42.69 -32.46 11.94
CA ARG A 225 -43.47 -33.02 10.83
C ARG A 225 -44.70 -32.15 10.57
N SER A 226 -44.90 -31.79 9.32
CA SER A 226 -46.13 -31.18 8.79
C SER A 226 -46.78 -32.10 7.74
N GLY A 227 -48.11 -32.08 7.64
CA GLY A 227 -48.86 -32.96 6.74
C GLY A 227 -49.59 -34.10 7.44
N TYR A 228 -50.69 -34.55 6.80
CA TYR A 228 -51.66 -35.50 7.36
C TYR A 228 -51.33 -36.93 6.92
N ALA A 229 -50.89 -37.78 7.85
CA ALA A 229 -51.06 -39.22 7.70
C ALA A 229 -51.55 -39.78 9.03
N ASP A 230 -52.57 -40.64 8.98
CA ASP A 230 -53.19 -41.27 10.14
C ASP A 230 -52.26 -42.26 10.87
N GLU A 231 -51.05 -42.50 10.36
CA GLU A 231 -50.06 -43.42 10.93
C GLU A 231 -48.73 -42.74 11.28
N ALA A 232 -48.07 -43.30 12.29
CA ALA A 232 -46.71 -42.92 12.67
C ALA A 232 -45.77 -43.30 11.51
N VAL A 233 -44.99 -42.33 11.02
CA VAL A 233 -44.04 -42.58 9.92
C VAL A 233 -42.66 -42.81 10.53
N PRO A 234 -42.05 -43.98 10.32
CA PRO A 234 -40.65 -44.19 10.67
C PRO A 234 -39.77 -43.37 9.72
N LEU A 235 -38.97 -42.48 10.30
CA LEU A 235 -38.00 -41.64 9.61
C LEU A 235 -36.60 -42.12 9.94
N THR A 236 -35.71 -42.11 8.96
CA THR A 236 -34.28 -42.33 9.13
C THR A 236 -33.57 -41.02 8.80
N LEU A 237 -32.84 -40.47 9.77
CA LEU A 237 -31.96 -39.32 9.57
C LEU A 237 -30.55 -39.80 9.25
N HIS A 238 -30.01 -39.31 8.15
CA HIS A 238 -28.63 -39.50 7.75
C HIS A 238 -27.89 -38.17 7.91
N ALA A 239 -26.87 -38.13 8.76
CA ALA A 239 -25.98 -36.98 8.87
C ALA A 239 -24.70 -37.26 8.06
N SER A 240 -24.41 -36.39 7.11
CA SER A 240 -23.23 -36.46 6.25
C SER A 240 -22.42 -35.18 6.32
N GLU A 241 -21.11 -35.31 6.10
CA GLU A 241 -20.16 -34.21 6.19
C GLU A 241 -19.12 -34.30 5.06
N THR A 242 -18.37 -33.22 4.84
CA THR A 242 -17.47 -33.09 3.66
C THR A 242 -15.97 -33.15 3.98
N TRP A 243 -15.61 -33.26 5.26
CA TRP A 243 -14.29 -32.87 5.80
C TRP A 243 -13.65 -33.89 6.75
N GLY A 244 -14.29 -35.04 6.99
CA GLY A 244 -13.64 -36.29 7.43
C GLY A 244 -13.20 -36.37 8.89
N GLY A 245 -14.02 -35.89 9.85
CA GLY A 245 -13.62 -35.79 11.26
C GLY A 245 -14.71 -35.93 12.31
N LEU A 246 -15.96 -36.23 11.97
CA LEU A 246 -17.08 -36.24 12.93
C LEU A 246 -17.22 -37.61 13.61
N SER A 247 -17.09 -37.63 14.93
CA SER A 247 -17.66 -38.70 15.74
C SER A 247 -18.99 -38.21 16.29
N LEU A 248 -20.08 -38.58 15.60
CA LEU A 248 -21.45 -38.29 16.02
C LEU A 248 -21.85 -39.19 17.18
N VAL A 249 -22.03 -38.62 18.38
CA VAL A 249 -22.54 -39.35 19.54
C VAL A 249 -23.87 -38.74 19.94
N LEU A 250 -24.99 -39.48 19.78
CA LEU A 250 -26.28 -39.07 20.35
C LEU A 250 -26.37 -39.49 21.82
N PRO A 251 -27.07 -38.72 22.68
CA PRO A 251 -27.40 -39.15 24.04
C PRO A 251 -28.52 -40.21 23.98
N GLY A 252 -28.15 -41.47 23.74
CA GLY A 252 -29.01 -42.63 24.04
C GLY A 252 -29.54 -43.46 22.86
N GLY A 253 -29.10 -43.21 21.62
CA GLY A 253 -29.41 -44.06 20.46
C GLY A 253 -28.14 -44.50 19.72
N ASN A 254 -28.00 -45.79 19.42
CA ASN A 254 -26.92 -46.28 18.57
C ASN A 254 -27.25 -45.95 17.12
N PHE A 255 -26.38 -45.22 16.42
CA PHE A 255 -26.34 -45.24 14.97
C PHE A 255 -26.12 -46.68 14.48
N ASP A 256 -26.69 -47.03 13.34
CA ASP A 256 -26.24 -48.24 12.65
C ASP A 256 -24.82 -48.02 12.05
N GLN A 257 -24.26 -49.05 11.43
CA GLN A 257 -22.88 -49.01 10.90
C GLN A 257 -22.70 -48.01 9.75
N ASN A 258 -23.78 -47.39 9.26
CA ASN A 258 -23.78 -46.43 8.17
C ASN A 258 -23.97 -44.97 8.65
N GLY A 259 -24.13 -44.73 9.96
CA GLY A 259 -24.36 -43.39 10.48
C GLY A 259 -25.81 -42.91 10.37
N ASP A 260 -26.77 -43.84 10.35
CA ASP A 260 -28.21 -43.55 10.32
C ASP A 260 -28.89 -43.64 11.70
N VAL A 261 -29.85 -42.74 11.97
CA VAL A 261 -30.72 -42.77 13.17
C VAL A 261 -32.18 -42.91 12.76
N SER A 262 -32.79 -44.02 13.17
CA SER A 262 -34.22 -44.22 13.03
C SER A 262 -34.98 -43.56 14.18
N LEU A 263 -35.94 -42.71 13.84
CA LEU A 263 -36.87 -42.08 14.78
C LEU A 263 -38.31 -42.29 14.30
N THR A 264 -39.25 -42.32 15.23
CA THR A 264 -40.68 -42.43 14.90
C THR A 264 -41.38 -41.20 15.42
N ILE A 265 -41.83 -40.31 14.52
CA ILE A 265 -42.65 -39.16 14.91
C ILE A 265 -44.11 -39.65 15.02
N PRO A 266 -44.78 -39.45 16.17
CA PRO A 266 -46.17 -39.86 16.36
C PRO A 266 -47.12 -39.27 15.30
N ALA A 267 -48.26 -39.92 15.08
CA ALA A 267 -49.29 -39.45 14.15
C ALA A 267 -49.80 -38.05 14.53
N ASN A 268 -49.98 -37.19 13.52
CA ASN A 268 -50.48 -35.82 13.70
C ASN A 268 -52.01 -35.83 13.76
N THR A 269 -52.57 -35.86 14.97
CA THR A 269 -54.02 -35.81 15.19
C THR A 269 -54.48 -34.37 15.42
N GLY A 270 -54.63 -33.60 14.33
CA GLY A 270 -55.27 -32.27 14.40
C GLY A 270 -54.57 -31.12 13.68
N GLY A 271 -53.58 -31.39 12.82
CA GLY A 271 -52.96 -30.35 11.98
C GLY A 271 -51.96 -29.44 12.72
N VAL A 272 -51.55 -29.80 13.93
CA VAL A 272 -50.48 -29.12 14.67
C VAL A 272 -49.17 -29.86 14.42
N PRO A 273 -48.07 -29.19 14.02
CA PRO A 273 -46.79 -29.86 13.80
C PRO A 273 -46.35 -30.63 15.06
N VAL A 274 -45.99 -31.91 14.88
CA VAL A 274 -45.43 -32.73 15.96
C VAL A 274 -43.92 -32.70 15.80
N CYS A 275 -43.22 -32.16 16.81
CA CYS A 275 -41.77 -32.01 16.79
C CYS A 275 -41.08 -32.95 17.79
N THR A 276 -39.86 -33.36 17.45
CA THR A 276 -38.95 -34.09 18.35
C THR A 276 -37.60 -33.39 18.34
N THR A 277 -37.03 -33.21 19.52
CA THR A 277 -35.69 -32.65 19.69
C THR A 277 -34.67 -33.76 19.84
N LEU A 278 -33.57 -33.66 19.09
CA LEU A 278 -32.42 -34.56 19.13
C LEU A 278 -31.18 -33.72 19.44
N THR A 279 -30.24 -34.26 20.21
CA THR A 279 -28.94 -33.61 20.45
C THR A 279 -27.87 -34.37 19.71
N MET A 280 -27.22 -33.70 18.76
CA MET A 280 -26.13 -34.22 17.95
C MET A 280 -24.80 -33.66 18.48
N VAL A 281 -23.83 -34.53 18.77
CA VAL A 281 -22.50 -34.08 19.21
C VAL A 281 -21.51 -34.19 18.06
N ALA A 282 -20.91 -33.07 17.66
CA ALA A 282 -19.86 -33.00 16.65
C ALA A 282 -18.49 -32.88 17.34
N ALA A 283 -17.66 -33.92 17.24
CA ALA A 283 -16.26 -33.85 17.70
C ALA A 283 -15.39 -33.17 16.64
N ILE A 284 -14.81 -32.01 16.97
CA ILE A 284 -14.03 -31.20 16.02
C ILE A 284 -12.55 -31.59 16.11
N ALA A 285 -11.99 -32.08 15.00
CA ALA A 285 -10.62 -32.57 14.97
C ALA A 285 -9.60 -31.44 15.21
N SER A 286 -8.54 -31.75 15.98
CA SER A 286 -7.45 -30.81 16.29
C SER A 286 -6.67 -30.31 15.08
N THR A 287 -6.83 -30.98 13.94
CA THR A 287 -6.15 -30.67 12.69
C THR A 287 -6.94 -29.73 11.80
N MET A 288 -8.19 -29.40 12.14
CA MET A 288 -8.96 -28.40 11.40
C MET A 288 -8.37 -27.02 11.65
N PRO A 289 -8.03 -26.27 10.58
CA PRO A 289 -7.62 -24.89 10.72
C PRO A 289 -8.75 -24.11 11.39
N PRO A 290 -8.43 -23.18 12.31
CA PRO A 290 -9.42 -22.22 12.79
C PRO A 290 -10.16 -21.60 11.60
N CYS A 291 -11.46 -21.39 11.76
CA CYS A 291 -12.25 -20.59 10.81
C CYS A 291 -12.47 -21.25 9.46
N THR A 292 -12.38 -22.57 9.46
CA THR A 292 -13.14 -23.37 8.51
C THR A 292 -14.61 -23.27 8.86
N GLU A 293 -15.46 -23.08 7.84
CA GLU A 293 -16.92 -23.14 7.93
C GLU A 293 -17.41 -24.51 7.44
N PRO A 294 -17.29 -25.55 8.28
CA PRO A 294 -17.88 -26.82 7.93
C PRO A 294 -19.38 -26.79 7.79
N SER A 295 -19.86 -27.61 6.87
CA SER A 295 -21.27 -27.95 6.78
C SER A 295 -21.51 -29.39 7.22
N VAL A 296 -22.50 -29.57 8.09
CA VAL A 296 -23.13 -30.86 8.38
C VAL A 296 -24.48 -30.88 7.68
N ASN A 297 -24.69 -31.84 6.77
CA ASN A 297 -25.96 -32.04 6.08
C ASN A 297 -26.74 -33.18 6.72
N VAL A 298 -27.90 -32.88 7.28
CA VAL A 298 -28.84 -33.85 7.86
C VAL A 298 -29.97 -34.06 6.86
N ASN A 299 -30.07 -35.27 6.32
CA ASN A 299 -31.10 -35.67 5.37
C ASN A 299 -32.08 -36.65 6.04
N ALA A 300 -33.37 -36.41 5.90
CA ALA A 300 -34.42 -37.33 6.31
C ALA A 300 -34.85 -38.22 5.14
N SER A 301 -35.05 -39.50 5.43
CA SER A 301 -35.61 -40.47 4.50
C SER A 301 -36.69 -41.29 5.20
N VAL A 302 -37.64 -41.81 4.44
CA VAL A 302 -38.65 -42.75 4.92
C VAL A 302 -38.27 -44.16 4.50
N SER A 303 -38.63 -45.17 5.31
CA SER A 303 -38.26 -46.56 5.03
C SER A 303 -39.00 -47.16 3.82
N ASP A 304 -40.08 -46.53 3.36
CA ASP A 304 -40.83 -46.94 2.19
C ASP A 304 -40.36 -46.15 0.94
N PRO A 305 -39.67 -46.81 -0.02
CA PRO A 305 -39.15 -46.14 -1.22
C PRO A 305 -40.25 -45.62 -2.16
N CYS A 306 -41.52 -45.92 -1.90
CA CYS A 306 -42.67 -45.41 -2.67
C CYS A 306 -43.28 -44.11 -2.09
N GLN A 307 -42.80 -43.62 -0.95
CA GLN A 307 -43.24 -42.35 -0.37
C GLN A 307 -42.18 -41.27 -0.60
N GLU A 308 -42.50 -40.25 -1.40
CA GLU A 308 -41.64 -39.06 -1.48
C GLU A 308 -41.78 -38.23 -0.20
N LEU A 309 -40.66 -37.75 0.34
CA LEU A 309 -40.60 -36.88 1.52
C LEU A 309 -40.08 -35.52 1.08
N SER A 310 -40.79 -34.44 1.39
CA SER A 310 -40.27 -33.08 1.21
C SER A 310 -39.57 -32.62 2.49
N GLN A 311 -38.28 -32.29 2.39
CA GLN A 311 -37.50 -31.75 3.50
C GLN A 311 -37.25 -30.25 3.31
N THR A 312 -37.47 -29.47 4.36
CA THR A 312 -36.93 -28.11 4.50
C THR A 312 -35.88 -28.06 5.62
N GLY A 313 -34.80 -27.31 5.38
CA GLY A 313 -33.66 -27.22 6.32
C GLY A 313 -32.66 -28.38 6.21
N GLY A 314 -31.84 -28.55 7.26
CA GLY A 314 -30.88 -29.66 7.38
C GLY A 314 -29.42 -29.39 7.00
N ASN A 315 -29.10 -28.25 6.37
CA ASN A 315 -27.70 -27.81 6.21
C ASN A 315 -27.30 -26.93 7.40
N ILE A 316 -26.27 -27.34 8.14
CA ILE A 316 -25.82 -26.72 9.39
C ILE A 316 -24.38 -26.29 9.20
N THR A 317 -24.14 -24.98 9.17
CA THR A 317 -22.77 -24.43 9.16
C THR A 317 -22.28 -24.24 10.59
N LEU A 318 -21.12 -24.79 10.94
CA LEU A 318 -20.45 -24.49 12.21
C LEU A 318 -19.44 -23.36 11.99
N TYR A 319 -19.26 -22.52 13.01
CA TYR A 319 -18.31 -21.41 13.02
C TYR A 319 -17.27 -21.71 14.09
N LEU A 320 -16.15 -22.32 13.69
CA LEU A 320 -15.17 -22.83 14.63
C LEU A 320 -14.20 -21.74 15.11
N GLU A 321 -14.12 -21.58 16.42
CA GLU A 321 -13.18 -20.68 17.11
C GLU A 321 -12.07 -21.49 17.80
N ASP A 322 -10.87 -20.90 17.86
CA ASP A 322 -9.81 -21.42 18.72
C ASP A 322 -10.02 -20.92 20.14
N CYS A 323 -10.75 -21.68 20.95
CA CYS A 323 -11.04 -21.34 22.35
C CYS A 323 -9.81 -21.43 23.29
N THR A 324 -8.63 -21.73 22.77
CA THR A 324 -7.38 -21.56 23.51
C THR A 324 -6.83 -20.13 23.42
N GLN A 325 -7.35 -19.31 22.49
CA GLN A 325 -7.03 -17.89 22.39
C GLN A 325 -7.61 -17.11 23.59
N PRO A 326 -6.96 -16.01 23.99
CA PRO A 326 -7.52 -15.08 24.97
C PRO A 326 -8.93 -14.66 24.54
N ALA A 327 -9.84 -14.53 25.51
CA ALA A 327 -11.19 -14.04 25.22
C ALA A 327 -11.11 -12.65 24.56
N PRO A 328 -11.93 -12.38 23.53
CA PRO A 328 -11.86 -11.12 22.82
C PRO A 328 -12.25 -9.95 23.73
N CYS A 329 -11.62 -8.82 23.44
CA CYS A 329 -11.77 -7.61 24.18
C CYS A 329 -13.03 -6.88 23.72
N LEU A 330 -14.10 -7.06 24.49
CA LEU A 330 -15.40 -6.50 24.17
C LEU A 330 -15.54 -5.05 24.63
N CYS A 331 -16.43 -4.33 23.96
CA CYS A 331 -16.85 -3.01 24.36
C CYS A 331 -17.42 -2.99 25.80
N PRO A 332 -17.16 -1.92 26.58
CA PRO A 332 -17.68 -1.79 27.93
C PRO A 332 -19.23 -1.84 27.96
N PRO A 333 -19.83 -2.53 28.93
CA PRO A 333 -21.28 -2.59 29.05
C PRO A 333 -21.87 -1.22 29.42
N GLY A 334 -22.96 -0.82 28.76
CA GLY A 334 -23.74 0.38 29.11
C GLY A 334 -23.79 1.50 28.05
N GLY A 335 -23.17 1.31 26.88
CA GLY A 335 -23.24 2.25 25.73
C GLY A 335 -23.73 1.57 24.43
N THR A 336 -23.80 2.34 23.34
CA THR A 336 -24.03 1.80 22.00
C THR A 336 -22.77 1.06 21.55
N SER A 337 -22.82 -0.27 21.59
CA SER A 337 -21.68 -1.15 21.27
C SER A 337 -21.99 -2.07 20.10
N TYR A 338 -21.03 -2.24 19.21
CA TYR A 338 -21.08 -3.19 18.11
C TYR A 338 -19.86 -4.12 18.20
N ALA A 339 -20.06 -5.41 17.91
CA ALA A 339 -19.00 -6.40 17.79
C ALA A 339 -19.04 -6.95 16.37
N ILE A 340 -17.88 -6.95 15.71
CA ILE A 340 -17.70 -7.38 14.32
C ILE A 340 -16.67 -8.48 14.30
N GLY A 341 -16.96 -9.54 13.54
CA GLY A 341 -16.18 -10.77 13.59
C GLY A 341 -16.51 -11.63 14.82
N TYR A 342 -16.01 -12.86 14.77
CA TYR A 342 -16.18 -13.87 15.82
C TYR A 342 -14.87 -14.61 16.15
N ALA A 343 -13.79 -14.35 15.40
CA ALA A 343 -12.48 -14.95 15.63
C ALA A 343 -11.37 -14.12 14.95
N PRO A 344 -10.07 -14.27 15.32
CA PRO A 344 -8.95 -13.51 14.73
C PRO A 344 -8.77 -13.64 13.20
N CYS A 345 -9.42 -14.62 12.61
CA CYS A 345 -9.41 -14.97 11.19
C CYS A 345 -10.68 -14.50 10.43
N SER A 346 -11.71 -14.02 11.14
CA SER A 346 -13.02 -13.79 10.53
C SER A 346 -12.93 -12.69 9.50
N VAL A 347 -13.77 -12.77 8.48
CA VAL A 347 -13.86 -11.75 7.42
C VAL A 347 -15.27 -11.21 7.44
N SER A 348 -15.39 -9.92 7.72
CA SER A 348 -16.65 -9.17 7.76
C SER A 348 -16.65 -8.08 6.69
N TYR A 349 -17.77 -7.91 5.99
CA TYR A 349 -17.98 -6.85 5.01
C TYR A 349 -18.98 -5.82 5.56
N LEU A 350 -18.61 -4.55 5.55
CA LEU A 350 -19.38 -3.50 6.21
C LEU A 350 -20.83 -3.36 5.70
N ASP A 351 -21.10 -3.65 4.43
CA ASP A 351 -22.45 -3.63 3.85
C ASP A 351 -23.33 -4.83 4.22
N GLU A 352 -22.72 -5.93 4.67
CA GLU A 352 -23.38 -7.11 5.21
C GLU A 352 -23.60 -6.99 6.73
N GLU A 353 -22.76 -6.18 7.39
CA GLU A 353 -22.94 -5.79 8.78
C GLU A 353 -24.12 -4.83 8.91
N ASN A 354 -25.03 -5.06 9.87
CA ASN A 354 -26.17 -4.17 10.14
C ASN A 354 -25.73 -2.86 10.85
N LEU A 355 -24.62 -2.26 10.41
CA LEU A 355 -24.05 -1.04 10.95
C LEU A 355 -24.62 0.20 10.23
N PRO A 356 -25.00 1.26 10.99
CA PRO A 356 -25.29 2.56 10.39
C PRO A 356 -24.08 3.10 9.62
N ALA A 357 -24.33 3.82 8.51
CA ALA A 357 -23.27 4.46 7.70
C ALA A 357 -22.40 5.47 8.48
N SER A 358 -22.86 5.91 9.66
CA SER A 358 -22.07 6.70 10.60
C SER A 358 -22.33 6.29 12.03
N LEU A 359 -21.28 6.11 12.83
CA LEU A 359 -21.35 5.91 14.26
C LEU A 359 -20.87 7.18 14.99
N ASN A 360 -21.57 7.54 16.07
CA ASN A 360 -21.21 8.68 16.91
C ASN A 360 -21.25 8.28 18.39
N GLY A 361 -20.15 8.47 19.13
CA GLY A 361 -20.10 8.12 20.55
C GLY A 361 -20.26 6.62 20.84
N ALA A 362 -20.06 5.77 19.83
CA ALA A 362 -20.24 4.33 19.93
C ALA A 362 -18.92 3.61 20.24
N CYS A 363 -19.02 2.38 20.72
CA CYS A 363 -17.88 1.47 20.79
C CYS A 363 -17.99 0.40 19.70
N LEU A 364 -16.89 0.12 19.02
CA LEU A 364 -16.80 -0.89 17.95
C LEU A 364 -15.65 -1.85 18.30
N SER A 365 -15.98 -3.09 18.62
CA SER A 365 -15.00 -4.18 18.80
C SER A 365 -14.87 -4.95 17.51
N ILE A 366 -13.65 -5.19 17.04
CA ILE A 366 -13.38 -5.90 15.78
C ILE A 366 -12.46 -7.08 16.06
N GLU A 367 -12.87 -8.25 15.58
CA GLU A 367 -12.10 -9.48 15.50
C GLU A 367 -11.88 -9.86 14.03
N GLY A 368 -10.66 -10.26 13.69
CA GLY A 368 -10.29 -10.53 12.31
C GLY A 368 -10.31 -9.29 11.41
N LYS A 369 -10.86 -9.42 10.21
CA LYS A 369 -10.78 -8.42 9.14
C LYS A 369 -12.13 -7.78 8.87
N LEU A 370 -12.20 -6.46 8.98
CA LEU A 370 -13.36 -5.67 8.53
C LEU A 370 -13.05 -4.98 7.21
N TYR A 371 -13.76 -5.36 6.15
CA TYR A 371 -13.71 -4.72 4.84
C TYR A 371 -14.72 -3.56 4.79
N VAL A 372 -14.21 -2.34 4.67
CA VAL A 372 -15.00 -1.14 4.36
C VAL A 372 -15.21 -1.11 2.84
N ASN A 373 -16.32 -1.69 2.40
CA ASN A 373 -16.73 -1.82 1.00
C ASN A 373 -17.90 -0.90 0.63
N THR A 374 -18.15 0.14 1.45
CA THR A 374 -19.18 1.14 1.21
C THR A 374 -18.59 2.48 0.78
N LEU A 375 -19.39 3.29 0.06
CA LEU A 375 -18.97 4.60 -0.44
C LEU A 375 -18.43 5.53 0.66
N SER A 376 -18.95 5.42 1.88
CA SER A 376 -18.50 6.21 3.01
C SER A 376 -18.95 5.60 4.33
N PHE A 377 -18.01 5.41 5.24
CA PHE A 377 -18.24 5.04 6.64
C PHE A 377 -17.55 6.03 7.56
N THR A 378 -18.26 6.56 8.56
CA THR A 378 -17.74 7.60 9.45
C THR A 378 -17.87 7.19 10.91
N LEU A 379 -16.75 7.22 11.63
CA LEU A 379 -16.66 7.02 13.07
C LEU A 379 -16.30 8.37 13.71
N THR A 380 -17.20 8.93 14.51
CA THR A 380 -17.00 10.20 15.22
C THR A 380 -17.10 10.02 16.72
N ASP A 381 -16.12 10.52 17.47
CA ASP A 381 -16.02 10.35 18.92
C ASP A 381 -16.24 8.88 19.37
N CYS A 382 -15.75 7.91 18.59
CA CYS A 382 -15.97 6.49 18.82
C CYS A 382 -14.77 5.80 19.48
N ASN A 383 -15.01 4.74 20.26
CA ASN A 383 -13.96 3.87 20.77
C ASN A 383 -13.88 2.59 19.93
N VAL A 384 -12.82 2.42 19.16
CA VAL A 384 -12.58 1.26 18.29
C VAL A 384 -11.55 0.36 18.95
N ILE A 385 -11.96 -0.84 19.33
CA ILE A 385 -11.11 -1.86 19.96
C ILE A 385 -10.79 -2.92 18.91
N LEU A 386 -9.51 -3.09 18.60
CA LEU A 386 -9.02 -4.08 17.64
C LEU A 386 -8.34 -5.21 18.41
N ASN A 387 -8.84 -6.43 18.22
CA ASN A 387 -8.27 -7.63 18.84
C ASN A 387 -6.95 -8.04 18.19
N ASP A 388 -6.34 -9.11 18.70
CA ASP A 388 -5.08 -9.64 18.17
C ASP A 388 -5.16 -9.85 16.64
N ASP A 389 -4.16 -9.33 15.94
CA ASP A 389 -4.03 -9.35 14.49
C ASP A 389 -5.23 -8.77 13.69
N ALA A 390 -6.17 -8.08 14.33
CA ALA A 390 -7.33 -7.49 13.65
C ALA A 390 -6.91 -6.39 12.66
N GLU A 391 -7.66 -6.27 11.55
CA GLU A 391 -7.34 -5.39 10.42
C GLU A 391 -8.60 -4.71 9.88
N ILE A 392 -8.54 -3.40 9.64
CA ILE A 392 -9.58 -2.68 8.89
C ILE A 392 -9.05 -2.45 7.47
N ILE A 393 -9.80 -2.88 6.46
CA ILE A 393 -9.38 -2.81 5.06
C ILE A 393 -10.33 -1.87 4.30
N VAL A 394 -9.81 -0.74 3.83
CA VAL A 394 -10.57 0.22 3.00
C VAL A 394 -10.37 -0.15 1.53
N GLU A 395 -11.43 -0.67 0.92
CA GLU A 395 -11.40 -1.14 -0.47
C GLU A 395 -11.41 0.00 -1.50
N ASN A 396 -11.15 -0.36 -2.76
CA ASN A 396 -11.19 0.55 -3.90
C ASN A 396 -12.57 1.24 -4.03
N GLY A 397 -12.58 2.58 -4.10
CA GLY A 397 -13.81 3.37 -4.20
C GLY A 397 -14.54 3.59 -2.88
N SER A 398 -14.06 2.98 -1.79
CA SER A 398 -14.61 3.14 -0.45
C SER A 398 -13.89 4.23 0.33
N LYS A 399 -14.57 4.74 1.36
CA LYS A 399 -14.02 5.76 2.26
C LYS A 399 -14.27 5.45 3.72
N LEU A 400 -13.22 5.46 4.53
CA LEU A 400 -13.29 5.47 5.99
C LEU A 400 -12.91 6.85 6.54
N THR A 401 -13.71 7.38 7.46
CA THR A 401 -13.41 8.62 8.19
C THR A 401 -13.39 8.36 9.68
N LEU A 402 -12.27 8.68 10.33
CA LEU A 402 -12.09 8.73 11.77
C LEU A 402 -11.97 10.19 12.18
N ALA A 403 -12.89 10.70 13.00
CA ALA A 403 -12.96 12.12 13.32
C ALA A 403 -13.34 12.39 14.78
N GLY A 404 -12.94 13.54 15.32
CA GLY A 404 -13.39 14.02 16.62
C GLY A 404 -12.45 13.62 17.76
N THR A 405 -12.30 14.53 18.72
CA THR A 405 -11.29 14.50 19.78
C THR A 405 -11.42 13.33 20.75
N SER A 406 -12.57 12.64 20.74
CA SER A 406 -12.81 11.47 21.59
C SER A 406 -12.70 10.16 20.81
N THR A 407 -12.32 10.20 19.52
CA THR A 407 -12.11 9.00 18.73
C THR A 407 -10.81 8.33 19.14
N VAL A 408 -10.92 7.08 19.57
CA VAL A 408 -9.81 6.23 20.01
C VAL A 408 -9.82 4.97 19.15
N VAL A 409 -8.67 4.57 18.61
CA VAL A 409 -8.45 3.28 17.96
C VAL A 409 -7.30 2.61 18.68
N GLN A 410 -7.55 1.48 19.32
CA GLN A 410 -6.55 0.85 20.20
C GLN A 410 -6.60 -0.67 20.12
N GLY A 411 -5.46 -1.29 20.42
CA GLY A 411 -5.38 -2.70 20.77
C GLY A 411 -5.93 -2.95 22.17
N CYS A 412 -6.09 -4.21 22.54
CA CYS A 412 -6.47 -4.56 23.90
C CYS A 412 -5.33 -5.13 24.73
N ASP A 413 -4.91 -6.36 24.42
CA ASP A 413 -3.83 -7.08 25.10
C ASP A 413 -2.67 -7.41 24.15
N HIS A 414 -2.89 -7.24 22.84
CA HIS A 414 -1.96 -7.55 21.75
C HIS A 414 -1.93 -6.43 20.72
N LEU A 415 -0.90 -6.41 19.86
CA LEU A 415 -0.85 -5.46 18.76
C LEU A 415 -1.79 -5.91 17.64
N TRP A 416 -2.70 -5.04 17.23
CA TRP A 416 -3.53 -5.27 16.05
C TRP A 416 -2.72 -5.00 14.77
N ASN A 417 -3.19 -5.49 13.63
CA ASN A 417 -2.40 -5.45 12.40
C ASN A 417 -2.31 -4.04 11.78
N SER A 418 -3.38 -3.56 11.16
CA SER A 418 -3.38 -2.25 10.48
C SER A 418 -4.74 -1.73 10.02
N ILE A 419 -4.83 -0.41 9.79
CA ILE A 419 -5.85 0.17 8.89
C ILE A 419 -5.21 0.19 7.51
N THR A 420 -5.52 -0.81 6.70
CA THR A 420 -5.00 -0.96 5.35
C THR A 420 -5.87 -0.19 4.36
N VAL A 421 -5.27 0.75 3.64
CA VAL A 421 -5.93 1.50 2.56
C VAL A 421 -5.42 0.95 1.24
N GLN A 422 -6.31 0.26 0.50
CA GLN A 422 -5.97 -0.35 -0.79
C GLN A 422 -5.92 0.70 -1.91
N ASN A 423 -5.47 0.28 -3.09
CA ASN A 423 -5.50 1.11 -4.30
C ASN A 423 -6.91 1.66 -4.57
N GLY A 424 -7.05 2.99 -4.64
CA GLY A 424 -8.33 3.67 -4.85
C GLY A 424 -9.20 3.81 -3.59
N GLY A 425 -8.79 3.24 -2.45
CA GLY A 425 -9.42 3.47 -1.16
C GLY A 425 -9.06 4.83 -0.57
N THR A 426 -9.94 5.38 0.28
CA THR A 426 -9.77 6.69 0.91
C THR A 426 -9.85 6.61 2.43
N LEU A 427 -8.86 7.15 3.13
CA LEU A 427 -8.85 7.27 4.59
C LEU A 427 -8.68 8.72 5.02
N ASP A 428 -9.63 9.21 5.82
CA ASP A 428 -9.54 10.51 6.49
C ASP A 428 -9.43 10.29 8.00
N VAL A 429 -8.31 10.69 8.61
CA VAL A 429 -8.10 10.61 10.06
C VAL A 429 -7.81 12.01 10.60
N LYS A 430 -8.69 12.49 11.48
CA LYS A 430 -8.58 13.80 12.12
C LYS A 430 -8.92 13.76 13.60
N ASP A 431 -8.11 14.47 14.39
CA ASP A 431 -8.33 14.64 15.83
C ASP A 431 -8.45 13.30 16.60
N ALA A 432 -7.89 12.20 16.07
CA ALA A 432 -8.01 10.87 16.65
C ALA A 432 -6.77 10.48 17.47
N TYR A 433 -6.98 9.58 18.42
CA TYR A 433 -5.92 8.88 19.14
C TYR A 433 -5.85 7.43 18.66
N ILE A 434 -4.70 7.01 18.14
CA ILE A 434 -4.47 5.68 17.59
C ILE A 434 -3.30 5.06 18.36
N SER A 435 -3.45 3.81 18.82
CA SER A 435 -2.41 3.11 19.57
C SER A 435 -2.39 1.61 19.33
N ASP A 436 -1.26 1.00 19.70
CA ASP A 436 -1.06 -0.45 19.77
C ASP A 436 -1.19 -1.18 18.43
N GLY A 437 -0.94 -0.50 17.30
CA GLY A 437 -0.90 -1.13 15.98
C GLY A 437 0.50 -1.62 15.58
N LYS A 438 0.60 -2.75 14.87
CA LYS A 438 1.81 -3.18 14.15
C LYS A 438 2.14 -2.14 13.07
N TYR A 439 1.12 -1.75 12.29
CA TYR A 439 1.17 -0.65 11.34
C TYR A 439 -0.13 0.16 11.43
N ALA A 440 -0.18 1.20 12.26
CA ALA A 440 -1.43 1.90 12.56
C ALA A 440 -2.20 2.30 11.28
N ILE A 441 -1.49 2.89 10.31
CA ILE A 441 -1.99 3.09 8.95
C ILE A 441 -1.03 2.42 7.96
N LYS A 442 -1.54 1.52 7.14
CA LYS A 442 -0.83 0.90 6.02
C LYS A 442 -1.43 1.38 4.70
N ALA A 443 -0.71 2.23 3.97
CA ALA A 443 -1.17 2.79 2.70
C ALA A 443 -0.52 2.07 1.52
N GLU A 444 -1.32 1.40 0.70
CA GLU A 444 -0.85 0.72 -0.52
C GLU A 444 -0.77 1.68 -1.71
N ASN A 445 -0.11 1.26 -2.80
CA ASN A 445 0.02 2.07 -4.01
C ASN A 445 -1.36 2.50 -4.55
N GLY A 446 -1.57 3.80 -4.73
CA GLY A 446 -2.83 4.39 -5.18
C GLY A 446 -3.83 4.71 -4.06
N ALA A 447 -3.49 4.46 -2.80
CA ALA A 447 -4.29 4.88 -1.65
C ALA A 447 -4.39 6.41 -1.54
N SER A 448 -5.53 6.90 -1.06
CA SER A 448 -5.78 8.32 -0.78
C SER A 448 -5.89 8.55 0.72
N ILE A 449 -5.02 9.38 1.31
CA ILE A 449 -4.96 9.57 2.76
C ILE A 449 -4.97 11.04 3.16
N LEU A 450 -5.62 11.32 4.29
CA LEU A 450 -5.64 12.60 4.99
C LEU A 450 -5.35 12.33 6.47
N ILE A 451 -4.23 12.83 6.99
CA ILE A 451 -3.77 12.55 8.37
C ILE A 451 -3.42 13.89 9.03
N GLN A 452 -4.33 14.40 9.85
CA GLN A 452 -4.20 15.70 10.51
C GLN A 452 -4.55 15.67 12.00
N ASP A 453 -3.76 16.36 12.81
CA ASP A 453 -4.08 16.60 14.23
C ASP A 453 -4.31 15.32 15.07
N ASN A 454 -3.67 14.20 14.69
CA ASN A 454 -3.82 12.91 15.38
C ASN A 454 -2.67 12.63 16.37
N THR A 455 -2.91 11.71 17.31
CA THR A 455 -1.87 11.10 18.14
C THR A 455 -1.71 9.63 17.79
N PHE A 456 -0.51 9.21 17.41
CA PHE A 456 -0.08 7.83 17.22
C PHE A 456 0.83 7.45 18.39
N ASN A 457 0.38 6.57 19.28
CA ASN A 457 1.12 6.25 20.49
C ASN A 457 1.30 4.74 20.65
N GLN A 458 2.53 4.28 20.89
CA GLN A 458 2.82 2.85 21.08
C GLN A 458 2.44 1.98 19.86
N ASP A 459 2.33 2.58 18.68
CA ASP A 459 2.32 1.85 17.41
C ASP A 459 3.74 1.44 17.06
N TYR A 460 3.96 0.25 16.50
CA TYR A 460 5.29 -0.12 16.01
C TYR A 460 5.71 0.78 14.83
N ILE A 461 4.80 1.05 13.88
CA ILE A 461 4.93 2.11 12.88
C ILE A 461 3.60 2.87 12.77
N GLY A 462 3.62 4.20 12.89
CA GLY A 462 2.42 5.04 12.78
C GLY A 462 1.86 5.10 11.34
N LEU A 463 2.70 5.44 10.36
CA LEU A 463 2.34 5.40 8.94
C LEU A 463 3.34 4.57 8.13
N TYR A 464 2.84 3.52 7.50
CA TYR A 464 3.63 2.57 6.75
C TYR A 464 3.19 2.51 5.28
N VAL A 465 4.15 2.73 4.36
CA VAL A 465 3.99 2.41 2.94
C VAL A 465 4.90 1.22 2.63
N PRO A 466 4.33 0.02 2.39
CA PRO A 466 5.11 -1.21 2.20
C PRO A 466 5.94 -1.16 0.91
N PRO A 467 6.97 -2.01 0.78
CA PRO A 467 7.70 -2.17 -0.48
C PRO A 467 6.75 -2.59 -1.62
N GLY A 468 6.87 -1.93 -2.77
CA GLY A 468 6.09 -2.21 -3.97
C GLY A 468 6.88 -1.89 -5.24
N GLN A 469 6.19 -1.75 -6.38
CA GLN A 469 6.85 -1.35 -7.62
C GLN A 469 7.49 0.04 -7.48
N SER A 470 8.60 0.28 -8.19
CA SER A 470 9.32 1.56 -8.13
C SER A 470 8.39 2.71 -8.55
N GLY A 471 8.29 3.75 -7.72
CA GLY A 471 7.48 4.93 -8.00
C GLY A 471 6.03 4.84 -7.53
N GLN A 472 5.78 4.13 -6.41
CA GLN A 472 4.47 4.11 -5.75
C GLN A 472 3.99 5.54 -5.51
N VAL A 473 2.70 5.78 -5.73
CA VAL A 473 2.06 7.07 -5.50
C VAL A 473 1.03 6.90 -4.39
N ILE A 474 1.20 7.68 -3.32
CA ILE A 474 0.18 7.82 -2.29
C ILE A 474 -0.44 9.20 -2.50
N ASN A 475 -1.76 9.24 -2.69
CA ASN A 475 -2.49 10.49 -2.88
C ASN A 475 -2.71 11.17 -1.52
N LEU A 476 -1.83 12.11 -1.18
CA LEU A 476 -2.00 12.96 -0.01
C LEU A 476 -3.06 14.01 -0.32
N GLN A 477 -4.28 13.84 0.23
CA GLN A 477 -5.38 14.77 -0.02
C GLN A 477 -5.06 16.19 0.46
N GLN A 478 -4.30 16.26 1.56
CA GLN A 478 -3.70 17.48 2.10
C GLN A 478 -2.34 17.13 2.73
N ASP A 479 -1.61 18.15 3.16
CA ASP A 479 -0.35 17.97 3.89
C ASP A 479 -0.57 17.24 5.22
N ILE A 480 0.38 16.36 5.57
CA ILE A 480 0.38 15.64 6.85
C ILE A 480 0.92 16.59 7.91
N VAL A 481 0.05 17.08 8.81
CA VAL A 481 0.35 18.15 9.78
C VAL A 481 -0.41 17.96 11.09
N GLY A 482 0.11 18.53 12.17
CA GLY A 482 -0.54 18.53 13.48
C GLY A 482 -0.41 17.20 14.24
N ASN A 483 0.23 16.19 13.66
CA ASN A 483 0.27 14.86 14.26
C ASN A 483 1.40 14.73 15.29
N THR A 484 1.17 13.89 16.29
CA THR A 484 2.17 13.45 17.27
C THR A 484 2.40 11.96 17.13
N PHE A 485 3.64 11.54 16.91
CA PHE A 485 4.09 10.16 16.92
C PHE A 485 4.94 9.94 18.19
N GLU A 486 4.47 9.10 19.11
CA GLU A 486 5.14 8.90 20.38
C GLU A 486 5.12 7.46 20.90
N CYS A 487 6.00 7.18 21.86
CA CYS A 487 6.05 5.91 22.58
C CYS A 487 6.10 6.23 24.07
N SER A 488 4.94 6.51 24.66
CA SER A 488 4.82 6.92 26.07
C SER A 488 5.12 5.80 27.07
N ALA A 489 5.01 4.55 26.64
CA ALA A 489 5.44 3.34 27.33
C ALA A 489 5.97 2.34 26.28
N PRO A 490 6.61 1.21 26.68
CA PRO A 490 6.92 0.13 25.75
C PRO A 490 5.65 -0.35 25.02
N LEU A 491 5.82 -0.90 23.81
CA LEU A 491 4.75 -1.61 23.09
C LEU A 491 4.13 -2.68 23.99
N ILE A 492 2.81 -2.88 23.87
CA ILE A 492 2.06 -3.86 24.67
C ILE A 492 2.68 -5.26 24.59
N GLU A 493 3.24 -5.60 23.43
CA GLU A 493 4.13 -6.72 23.20
C GLU A 493 5.30 -6.33 22.27
N PRO A 494 6.50 -6.93 22.42
CA PRO A 494 7.60 -6.69 21.51
C PRO A 494 7.28 -7.17 20.08
N PHE A 495 7.57 -6.34 19.08
CA PHE A 495 7.39 -6.69 17.67
C PHE A 495 8.70 -6.55 16.89
N ASN A 496 9.00 -7.53 16.04
CA ASN A 496 10.25 -7.60 15.27
C ASN A 496 11.52 -7.36 16.10
N GLY A 497 11.53 -7.80 17.36
CA GLY A 497 12.66 -7.67 18.29
C GLY A 497 12.82 -6.28 18.92
N SER A 498 11.86 -5.37 18.74
CA SER A 498 11.81 -4.07 19.44
C SER A 498 10.65 -4.04 20.42
N ALA A 499 10.88 -3.49 21.61
CA ALA A 499 9.83 -3.16 22.58
C ALA A 499 9.38 -1.68 22.49
N ASN A 500 9.91 -0.92 21.53
CA ASN A 500 9.57 0.50 21.30
C ASN A 500 9.00 0.69 19.89
N THR A 501 8.23 1.76 19.69
CA THR A 501 7.87 2.28 18.36
C THR A 501 9.11 2.42 17.49
N TYR A 502 9.14 1.70 16.37
CA TYR A 502 10.29 1.64 15.49
C TYR A 502 10.42 2.89 14.61
N SER A 503 9.31 3.42 14.10
CA SER A 503 9.31 4.65 13.30
C SER A 503 7.96 5.36 13.34
N GLY A 504 7.94 6.69 13.37
CA GLY A 504 6.68 7.42 13.20
C GLY A 504 6.13 7.24 11.78
N ILE A 505 6.99 7.47 10.79
CA ILE A 505 6.67 7.27 9.36
C ILE A 505 7.71 6.37 8.72
N TYR A 506 7.29 5.38 7.94
CA TYR A 506 8.16 4.53 7.13
C TYR A 506 7.61 4.42 5.72
N ILE A 507 8.36 4.88 4.72
CA ILE A 507 7.97 4.83 3.31
C ILE A 507 8.96 4.07 2.43
N ASN A 508 8.43 3.35 1.44
CA ASN A 508 9.23 2.55 0.53
C ASN A 508 8.82 2.75 -0.94
N SER A 509 9.79 2.97 -1.82
CA SER A 509 9.60 3.16 -3.26
C SER A 509 8.56 4.24 -3.63
N THR A 510 8.32 5.22 -2.76
CA THR A 510 7.26 6.23 -2.91
C THR A 510 7.78 7.48 -3.63
N SER A 511 6.96 8.10 -4.47
CA SER A 511 7.28 9.37 -5.14
C SER A 511 6.40 10.52 -4.65
N GLY A 512 6.96 11.73 -4.54
CA GLY A 512 6.21 12.94 -4.23
C GLY A 512 5.67 13.04 -2.79
N PHE A 513 6.20 12.28 -1.85
CA PHE A 513 5.65 12.20 -0.49
C PHE A 513 6.06 13.41 0.36
N SER A 514 5.10 14.17 0.90
CA SER A 514 5.36 15.42 1.62
C SER A 514 4.76 15.42 3.03
N VAL A 515 5.54 15.89 4.00
CA VAL A 515 5.17 15.94 5.42
C VAL A 515 5.52 17.32 5.99
N GLY A 516 4.57 17.99 6.62
CA GLY A 516 4.83 19.22 7.38
C GLY A 516 5.15 20.45 6.53
N LEU A 517 4.66 20.55 5.29
CA LEU A 517 4.87 21.73 4.44
C LEU A 517 4.22 23.01 4.99
N THR A 518 3.04 22.88 5.59
CA THR A 518 2.16 23.95 6.06
C THR A 518 2.03 24.00 7.59
N GLY A 519 2.45 22.95 8.29
CA GLY A 519 2.37 22.83 9.75
C GLY A 519 3.45 21.92 10.34
N LYS A 520 3.45 21.74 11.66
CA LYS A 520 4.42 20.91 12.37
C LYS A 520 3.88 19.50 12.62
N ASN A 521 4.77 18.51 12.69
CA ASN A 521 4.49 17.21 13.30
C ASN A 521 5.53 16.95 14.40
N TYR A 522 5.15 16.18 15.42
CA TYR A 522 5.97 15.87 16.58
C TYR A 522 6.34 14.39 16.57
N PHE A 523 7.61 14.07 16.85
CA PHE A 523 8.13 12.71 16.94
C PHE A 523 8.92 12.60 18.25
N ARG A 524 8.45 11.83 19.23
CA ARG A 524 9.00 11.86 20.60
C ARG A 524 9.11 10.48 21.22
N ASN A 525 10.22 10.16 21.90
CA ASN A 525 10.40 8.88 22.60
C ASN A 525 10.34 7.63 21.69
N ILE A 526 10.39 7.78 20.37
CA ILE A 526 10.38 6.69 19.39
C ILE A 526 11.79 6.36 18.89
N GLN A 527 11.99 5.21 18.27
CA GLN A 527 13.32 4.81 17.80
C GLN A 527 13.77 5.63 16.60
N ASN A 528 12.89 5.93 15.65
CA ASN A 528 13.22 6.75 14.48
C ASN A 528 12.05 7.70 14.14
N GLY A 529 12.34 8.90 13.63
CA GLY A 529 11.29 9.84 13.22
C GLY A 529 10.61 9.41 11.92
N MET A 530 11.34 9.60 10.81
CA MET A 530 10.92 9.19 9.47
C MET A 530 12.01 8.36 8.80
N LEU A 531 11.64 7.21 8.26
CA LEU A 531 12.51 6.35 7.46
C LEU A 531 11.99 6.24 6.03
N ALA A 532 12.90 6.35 5.06
CA ALA A 532 12.58 6.25 3.65
C ALA A 532 13.59 5.36 2.92
N TYR A 533 13.07 4.41 2.14
CA TYR A 533 13.87 3.56 1.25
C TYR A 533 13.43 3.76 -0.20
N GLY A 534 14.36 4.04 -1.12
CA GLY A 534 14.05 4.15 -2.55
C GLY A 534 13.01 5.23 -2.89
N SER A 535 12.78 6.19 -2.00
CA SER A 535 11.63 7.12 -2.08
C SER A 535 12.08 8.57 -2.34
N ALA A 536 11.25 9.35 -3.04
CA ALA A 536 11.38 10.80 -3.17
C ALA A 536 10.45 11.50 -2.18
N PHE A 537 11.00 12.25 -1.23
CA PHE A 537 10.19 12.87 -0.18
C PHE A 537 10.69 14.25 0.29
N THR A 538 9.77 15.00 0.90
CA THR A 538 10.04 16.25 1.60
C THR A 538 9.46 16.21 3.00
N ILE A 539 10.28 16.50 4.01
CA ILE A 539 9.82 16.73 5.38
C ILE A 539 10.22 18.15 5.81
N LYS A 540 9.25 18.91 6.31
CA LYS A 540 9.49 20.26 6.84
C LYS A 540 8.86 20.44 8.21
N ASN A 541 9.39 21.42 8.96
CA ASN A 541 8.82 21.92 10.21
C ASN A 541 8.58 20.83 11.29
N ALA A 542 9.21 19.67 11.19
CA ALA A 542 9.06 18.59 12.17
C ALA A 542 9.84 18.91 13.45
N GLU A 543 9.30 18.51 14.59
CA GLU A 543 9.97 18.53 15.89
C GLU A 543 10.22 17.09 16.33
N ILE A 544 11.48 16.69 16.35
CA ILE A 544 11.91 15.34 16.69
C ILE A 544 12.71 15.43 17.99
N SER A 545 12.28 14.73 19.03
CA SER A 545 12.97 14.73 20.32
C SER A 545 13.09 13.35 20.95
N ASP A 546 14.15 13.20 21.76
CA ASP A 546 14.27 12.08 22.72
C ASP A 546 14.17 10.69 22.06
N LEU A 547 14.85 10.48 20.93
CA LEU A 547 14.77 9.20 20.22
C LEU A 547 15.29 8.06 21.10
N ALA A 548 14.48 7.03 21.30
CA ALA A 548 14.74 5.94 22.25
C ALA A 548 14.54 4.58 21.56
N GLY A 549 15.48 3.65 21.75
CA GLY A 549 15.36 2.30 21.21
C GLY A 549 16.71 1.65 20.91
N ASN A 550 16.66 0.46 20.33
CA ASN A 550 17.86 -0.31 20.05
C ASN A 550 18.68 0.30 18.91
N THR A 551 19.96 0.52 19.13
CA THR A 551 20.91 1.06 18.13
C THR A 551 21.35 0.03 17.08
N LEU A 552 21.08 -1.27 17.30
CA LEU A 552 21.53 -2.38 16.46
C LEU A 552 20.45 -2.95 15.52
N VAL A 553 19.20 -2.54 15.66
CA VAL A 553 18.07 -3.07 14.87
C VAL A 553 17.65 -2.01 13.85
N GLY A 554 17.76 -2.35 12.56
CA GLY A 554 17.32 -1.49 11.45
C GLY A 554 18.36 -1.31 10.34
N TYR A 555 17.90 -0.81 9.19
CA TYR A 555 18.71 -0.58 7.98
C TYR A 555 19.66 0.62 8.07
N VAL A 556 19.35 1.55 8.97
CA VAL A 556 20.24 2.61 9.46
C VAL A 556 20.48 2.30 10.93
N SER A 557 21.71 2.43 11.43
CA SER A 557 21.98 2.28 12.87
C SER A 557 21.04 3.20 13.64
N GLY A 558 20.16 2.62 14.48
CA GLY A 558 18.95 3.26 15.01
C GLY A 558 19.17 4.54 15.82
N GLN A 559 18.07 5.23 16.16
CA GLN A 559 18.02 6.59 16.73
C GLN A 559 18.28 7.70 15.71
N VAL A 560 17.64 7.57 14.53
CA VAL A 560 17.72 8.56 13.45
C VAL A 560 16.45 9.41 13.38
N GLY A 561 16.60 10.73 13.34
CA GLY A 561 15.48 11.64 13.13
C GLY A 561 14.84 11.46 11.75
N VAL A 562 15.63 11.64 10.69
CA VAL A 562 15.22 11.38 9.30
C VAL A 562 16.28 10.54 8.60
N GLY A 563 15.92 9.31 8.24
CA GLY A 563 16.77 8.37 7.52
C GLY A 563 16.33 8.19 6.07
N ALA A 564 17.25 8.37 5.12
CA ALA A 564 16.97 8.25 3.68
C ALA A 564 18.00 7.35 2.99
N MET A 565 17.57 6.19 2.52
CA MET A 565 18.44 5.20 1.87
C MET A 565 18.04 4.94 0.42
N ARG A 566 19.02 5.04 -0.49
CA ARG A 566 18.84 4.84 -1.94
C ARG A 566 17.75 5.72 -2.52
N CYS A 567 17.52 6.88 -1.91
CA CYS A 567 16.45 7.79 -2.27
C CYS A 567 16.87 8.66 -3.47
N PRO A 568 16.05 8.76 -4.54
CA PRO A 568 16.32 9.66 -5.65
C PRO A 568 16.25 11.15 -5.26
N GLY A 569 15.64 11.48 -4.12
CA GLY A 569 15.63 12.84 -3.55
C GLY A 569 15.05 12.86 -2.14
N ALA A 570 15.77 13.46 -1.20
CA ALA A 570 15.32 13.70 0.16
C ALA A 570 15.52 15.17 0.51
N ILE A 571 14.44 15.85 0.90
CA ILE A 571 14.47 17.26 1.30
C ILE A 571 14.06 17.33 2.78
N VAL A 572 14.97 17.79 3.63
CA VAL A 572 14.77 17.96 5.08
C VAL A 572 15.01 19.42 5.43
N GLU A 573 13.94 20.17 5.73
CA GLU A 573 14.06 21.61 5.98
C GLU A 573 13.33 22.11 7.23
N LYS A 574 13.91 23.07 7.93
CA LYS A 574 13.28 23.74 9.09
C LYS A 574 12.85 22.78 10.20
N CYS A 575 13.46 21.59 10.27
CA CYS A 575 13.20 20.64 11.34
C CYS A 575 14.00 21.01 12.60
N ILE A 576 13.41 20.77 13.75
CA ILE A 576 14.06 20.88 15.06
C ILE A 576 14.26 19.45 15.56
N MET A 577 15.51 19.05 15.77
CA MET A 577 15.90 17.73 16.24
C MET A 577 16.69 17.90 17.53
N THR A 578 16.16 17.42 18.65
CA THR A 578 16.78 17.61 19.97
C THR A 578 16.98 16.28 20.65
N ASN A 579 18.10 16.14 21.36
CA ASN A 579 18.39 14.92 22.10
C ASN A 579 18.44 13.66 21.20
N VAL A 580 18.96 13.82 19.97
CA VAL A 580 19.05 12.73 18.97
C VAL A 580 20.48 12.20 18.87
N ARG A 581 20.64 10.95 18.45
CA ARG A 581 21.95 10.37 18.13
C ARG A 581 22.41 10.80 16.73
N SER A 582 21.55 10.56 15.74
CA SER A 582 21.70 11.10 14.38
C SER A 582 20.44 11.86 14.01
N GLY A 583 20.57 13.11 13.57
CA GLY A 583 19.42 13.88 13.13
C GLY A 583 19.01 13.50 11.71
N ILE A 584 19.94 13.62 10.77
CA ILE A 584 19.73 13.33 9.35
C ILE A 584 20.74 12.29 8.90
N SER A 585 20.28 11.18 8.33
CA SER A 585 21.13 10.15 7.74
C SER A 585 20.75 9.89 6.29
N ALA A 586 21.70 10.02 5.38
CA ALA A 586 21.51 9.84 3.93
C ALA A 586 22.53 8.84 3.38
N VAL A 587 22.04 7.73 2.82
CA VAL A 587 22.88 6.66 2.26
C VAL A 587 22.55 6.47 0.78
N SER A 588 23.50 6.74 -0.12
CA SER A 588 23.29 6.65 -1.58
C SER A 588 22.08 7.45 -2.07
N THR A 589 21.91 8.65 -1.53
CA THR A 589 20.71 9.49 -1.66
C THR A 589 21.07 10.89 -2.13
N ASN A 590 20.28 11.47 -3.05
CA ASN A 590 20.33 12.92 -3.29
C ASN A 590 19.71 13.64 -2.09
N ILE A 591 20.48 14.44 -1.36
CA ILE A 591 20.05 15.03 -0.08
C ILE A 591 20.14 16.55 -0.11
N THR A 592 19.05 17.20 0.32
CA THR A 592 18.99 18.61 0.67
C THR A 592 18.62 18.74 2.14
N ALA A 593 19.55 19.22 2.97
CA ALA A 593 19.34 19.51 4.38
C ALA A 593 19.50 21.02 4.63
N LYS A 594 18.40 21.73 4.92
CA LYS A 594 18.40 23.19 4.98
C LYS A 594 17.72 23.77 6.21
N THR A 595 18.39 24.72 6.88
CA THR A 595 17.80 25.52 7.97
C THR A 595 17.28 24.65 9.12
N ASN A 596 17.91 23.50 9.37
CA ASN A 596 17.55 22.62 10.47
C ASN A 596 18.30 23.03 11.75
N LEU A 597 17.67 22.81 12.91
CA LEU A 597 18.28 22.95 14.22
C LEU A 597 18.46 21.56 14.83
N LEU A 598 19.70 21.09 14.95
CA LEU A 598 20.04 19.76 15.45
C LEU A 598 20.82 19.87 16.76
N THR A 599 20.43 19.14 17.80
CA THR A 599 21.14 19.03 19.07
C THR A 599 21.28 17.57 19.48
N GLY A 600 22.51 17.10 19.66
CA GLY A 600 22.81 15.72 20.01
C GLY A 600 22.68 15.40 21.50
N TYR A 601 22.54 14.11 21.82
CA TYR A 601 22.42 13.61 23.20
C TYR A 601 23.73 13.78 23.99
N ALA A 602 23.67 14.52 25.09
CA ALA A 602 24.82 14.85 25.95
C ALA A 602 25.20 13.71 26.91
N SER A 603 25.39 12.45 26.47
CA SER A 603 25.98 11.44 27.38
C SER A 603 27.46 11.26 27.19
N SER A 604 28.14 11.17 28.32
CA SER A 604 29.55 10.80 28.49
C SER A 604 29.87 9.33 28.10
N ALA A 605 28.99 8.65 27.33
CA ALA A 605 28.99 7.20 27.23
C ALA A 605 28.63 6.64 25.85
N SER A 606 28.62 7.45 24.78
CA SER A 606 28.65 6.88 23.43
C SER A 606 30.04 6.28 23.19
N THR A 607 30.20 5.00 23.49
CA THR A 607 31.38 4.18 23.16
C THR A 607 31.42 3.81 21.66
N LEU A 608 30.45 4.26 20.88
CA LEU A 608 30.33 3.99 19.46
C LEU A 608 30.91 5.19 18.70
N ALA A 609 32.05 5.00 18.06
CA ALA A 609 32.88 6.07 17.47
C ALA A 609 32.27 6.79 16.24
N ASP A 610 30.97 6.65 15.98
CA ASP A 610 30.32 6.98 14.71
C ASP A 610 29.00 7.77 14.86
N ASP A 611 28.85 8.61 15.90
CA ASP A 611 27.66 9.46 16.00
C ASP A 611 27.85 10.77 15.21
N TYR A 612 26.96 10.99 14.23
CA TYR A 612 26.92 12.18 13.39
C TYR A 612 25.51 12.77 13.39
N LEU A 613 25.40 14.07 13.63
CA LEU A 613 24.09 14.74 13.54
C LEU A 613 23.58 14.86 12.11
N ILE A 614 24.49 15.07 11.15
CA ILE A 614 24.21 14.89 9.72
C ILE A 614 25.20 13.87 9.17
N TRP A 615 24.70 12.70 8.77
CA TRP A 615 25.50 11.63 8.19
C TRP A 615 25.18 11.44 6.72
N ILE A 616 26.19 11.48 5.86
CA ILE A 616 26.05 11.29 4.42
C ILE A 616 27.09 10.28 3.97
N THR A 617 26.66 9.14 3.42
CA THR A 617 27.60 8.08 3.01
C THR A 617 27.23 7.39 1.71
N HIS A 618 28.22 6.87 0.99
CA HIS A 618 28.05 6.16 -0.29
C HIS A 618 27.32 7.02 -1.34
N ASN A 619 27.60 8.32 -1.32
CA ASN A 619 26.96 9.34 -2.16
C ASN A 619 27.79 9.65 -3.42
N THR A 620 28.51 8.66 -3.94
CA THR A 620 29.10 8.73 -5.28
C THR A 620 28.00 9.01 -6.29
N ASN A 621 28.23 10.00 -7.14
CA ASN A 621 27.29 10.40 -8.18
C ASN A 621 25.94 10.95 -7.67
N ARG A 622 25.87 11.46 -6.44
CA ARG A 622 24.66 12.04 -5.83
C ARG A 622 24.82 13.53 -5.52
N LEU A 623 23.71 14.26 -5.46
CA LEU A 623 23.67 15.63 -4.99
C LEU A 623 23.79 15.66 -3.46
N ILE A 624 24.70 16.49 -2.94
CA ILE A 624 24.78 16.85 -1.52
C ILE A 624 24.56 18.35 -1.39
N ASP A 625 23.53 18.75 -0.67
CA ASP A 625 23.19 20.15 -0.44
C ASP A 625 22.86 20.38 1.04
N VAL A 626 23.86 20.76 1.83
CA VAL A 626 23.74 20.95 3.28
C VAL A 626 23.97 22.42 3.59
N ARG A 627 22.91 23.18 3.88
CA ARG A 627 23.05 24.64 4.06
C ARG A 627 22.31 25.24 5.23
N THR A 628 22.86 26.28 5.84
CA THR A 628 22.18 27.11 6.87
C THR A 628 21.73 26.32 8.11
N ASN A 629 22.29 25.14 8.37
CA ASN A 629 21.91 24.33 9.53
C ASN A 629 22.64 24.80 10.78
N THR A 630 21.97 24.75 11.93
CA THR A 630 22.58 24.92 13.25
C THR A 630 22.70 23.57 13.92
N VAL A 631 23.92 23.11 14.15
CA VAL A 631 24.25 21.78 14.67
C VAL A 631 24.98 21.95 15.99
N LYS A 632 24.44 21.39 17.07
CA LYS A 632 25.09 21.33 18.37
C LYS A 632 25.41 19.88 18.69
N SER A 633 26.65 19.46 18.45
CA SER A 633 27.05 18.04 18.50
C SER A 633 27.97 17.72 19.69
N PRO A 634 27.75 16.59 20.39
CA PRO A 634 28.67 16.07 21.39
C PRO A 634 29.77 15.17 20.81
N GLN A 635 29.68 14.78 19.53
CA GLN A 635 30.72 14.02 18.82
C GLN A 635 30.90 14.65 17.45
N ASN A 636 30.49 14.02 16.34
CA ASN A 636 30.70 14.61 15.03
C ASN A 636 29.53 15.50 14.61
N GLY A 637 29.83 16.66 14.03
CA GLY A 637 28.81 17.58 13.52
C GLY A 637 28.18 17.05 12.23
N VAL A 638 28.95 17.11 11.16
CA VAL A 638 28.55 16.66 9.82
C VAL A 638 29.61 15.68 9.29
N GLY A 639 29.19 14.46 8.95
CA GLY A 639 30.05 13.45 8.34
C GLY A 639 29.68 13.19 6.89
N ILE A 640 30.68 13.18 6.00
CA ILE A 640 30.53 12.86 4.59
C ILE A 640 31.59 11.81 4.22
N ARG A 641 31.14 10.62 3.82
CA ARG A 641 32.01 9.48 3.51
C ARG A 641 31.68 8.84 2.16
N TRP A 642 32.69 8.35 1.45
CA TRP A 642 32.51 7.66 0.16
C TRP A 642 31.63 8.48 -0.79
N ALA A 643 32.02 9.73 -0.98
CA ALA A 643 31.22 10.74 -1.67
C ALA A 643 32.06 11.43 -2.75
N ASN A 644 31.89 10.97 -3.99
CA ASN A 644 32.44 11.61 -5.18
C ASN A 644 31.27 11.96 -6.13
N PRO A 645 30.64 13.13 -6.00
CA PRO A 645 29.45 13.51 -6.75
C PRO A 645 29.74 13.71 -8.25
N VAL A 646 28.79 13.38 -9.14
CA VAL A 646 28.95 13.57 -10.62
C VAL A 646 29.01 15.06 -10.93
N LEU A 647 28.15 15.82 -10.25
CA LEU A 647 27.96 17.24 -10.46
C LEU A 647 28.98 17.97 -9.59
N VAL A 648 29.66 18.94 -10.18
CA VAL A 648 30.70 19.80 -9.58
C VAL A 648 30.14 20.74 -8.49
N ASN A 649 28.96 20.43 -7.94
CA ASN A 649 28.08 21.37 -7.23
C ASN A 649 27.53 20.81 -5.91
N SER A 650 28.18 19.81 -5.30
CA SER A 650 27.83 19.42 -3.93
C SER A 650 28.30 20.49 -2.96
N LEU A 651 27.34 21.11 -2.28
CA LEU A 651 27.52 22.35 -1.53
C LEU A 651 27.24 22.11 -0.04
N VAL A 652 28.21 22.52 0.79
CA VAL A 652 28.04 22.62 2.24
C VAL A 652 28.26 24.07 2.63
N PHE A 653 27.17 24.80 2.90
CA PHE A 653 27.18 26.26 2.94
C PHE A 653 26.57 26.85 4.21
N ASP A 654 27.25 27.80 4.84
CA ASP A 654 26.71 28.61 5.95
C ASP A 654 26.14 27.76 7.11
N ASN A 655 26.74 26.61 7.41
CA ASN A 655 26.36 25.81 8.57
C ASN A 655 27.08 26.33 9.81
N LYS A 656 26.37 26.38 10.94
CA LYS A 656 26.91 26.71 12.25
C LYS A 656 26.98 25.45 13.10
N ILE A 657 28.19 25.00 13.42
CA ILE A 657 28.44 23.81 14.23
C ILE A 657 29.01 24.24 15.58
N THR A 658 28.44 23.75 16.68
CA THR A 658 28.90 23.98 18.04
C THR A 658 29.19 22.64 18.71
N MET A 659 30.42 22.44 19.15
CA MET A 659 30.87 21.21 19.81
C MET A 659 30.71 21.32 21.33
N PHE A 660 30.53 20.20 22.06
CA PHE A 660 30.48 20.19 23.54
C PHE A 660 30.68 18.79 24.17
N ASN A 661 31.24 18.69 25.39
CA ASN A 661 31.27 17.48 26.27
C ASN A 661 31.98 16.19 25.75
N SER A 662 33.21 16.23 25.22
CA SER A 662 33.50 15.25 24.17
C SER A 662 34.90 14.58 24.13
N THR A 663 34.93 13.36 23.55
CA THR A 663 36.12 12.57 23.14
C THR A 663 35.88 11.99 21.72
N PRO A 664 36.94 11.72 20.92
CA PRO A 664 37.43 12.63 19.88
C PRO A 664 36.36 13.08 18.87
N GLU A 665 36.40 14.35 18.46
CA GLU A 665 35.34 14.97 17.65
C GLU A 665 35.81 15.75 16.45
N LEU A 666 35.00 15.69 15.39
CA LEU A 666 35.20 16.48 14.18
C LEU A 666 33.94 17.31 13.90
N GLY A 667 34.11 18.62 13.73
CA GLY A 667 33.02 19.46 13.23
C GLY A 667 32.55 18.97 11.85
N PHE A 668 33.51 18.79 10.94
CA PHE A 668 33.35 18.03 9.71
C PHE A 668 34.26 16.80 9.69
N TYR A 669 33.68 15.62 9.47
CA TYR A 669 34.42 14.40 9.14
C TYR A 669 34.25 14.08 7.67
N LEU A 670 35.36 14.07 6.92
CA LEU A 670 35.38 13.82 5.49
C LEU A 670 36.31 12.63 5.19
N SER A 671 35.80 11.58 4.54
CA SER A 671 36.61 10.40 4.18
C SER A 671 36.26 9.88 2.80
N ASP A 672 37.26 9.50 2.01
CA ASP A 672 37.09 8.91 0.68
C ASP A 672 36.15 9.75 -0.21
N CYS A 673 36.49 11.03 -0.34
CA CYS A 673 35.58 12.04 -0.89
C CYS A 673 36.25 12.95 -1.94
N GLY A 674 35.45 13.64 -2.75
CA GLY A 674 36.00 14.67 -3.62
C GLY A 674 34.96 15.59 -4.24
N LYS A 675 35.41 16.66 -4.89
CA LYS A 675 34.55 17.64 -5.58
C LYS A 675 33.46 18.26 -4.69
N LEU A 676 33.73 18.37 -3.38
CA LEU A 676 32.87 19.07 -2.44
C LEU A 676 33.28 20.54 -2.35
N ARG A 677 32.30 21.44 -2.20
CA ARG A 677 32.55 22.85 -1.88
C ARG A 677 31.97 23.18 -0.51
N LEU A 678 32.84 23.46 0.45
CA LEU A 678 32.51 23.86 1.80
C LEU A 678 32.76 25.36 1.93
N LYS A 679 31.69 26.16 2.05
CA LYS A 679 31.79 27.62 2.06
C LYS A 679 31.06 28.27 3.23
N GLU A 680 31.67 29.29 3.82
CA GLU A 680 31.06 30.14 4.85
C GLU A 680 30.57 29.39 6.11
N ASN A 681 31.07 28.17 6.35
CA ASN A 681 30.70 27.43 7.55
C ASN A 681 31.45 27.97 8.77
N THR A 682 30.79 27.94 9.93
CA THR A 682 31.38 28.30 11.22
C THR A 682 31.36 27.10 12.15
N ILE A 683 32.50 26.78 12.75
CA ILE A 683 32.61 25.73 13.78
C ILE A 683 33.23 26.37 15.02
N ASP A 684 32.58 26.17 16.15
CA ASP A 684 33.00 26.72 17.43
C ASP A 684 32.95 25.65 18.53
N ASP A 685 33.94 25.64 19.39
CA ASP A 685 33.91 24.90 20.66
C ASP A 685 34.05 25.90 21.83
N PRO A 686 32.98 26.14 22.60
CA PRO A 686 33.01 27.03 23.75
C PRO A 686 33.55 26.36 25.02
N THR A 687 33.74 25.04 25.03
CA THR A 687 34.12 24.24 26.21
C THR A 687 35.54 23.71 26.09
N VAL A 688 36.45 24.18 26.93
CA VAL A 688 37.87 23.85 26.80
C VAL A 688 38.19 22.53 27.49
N GLY A 689 38.45 21.51 26.69
CA GLY A 689 39.29 20.36 27.03
C GLY A 689 38.56 19.02 26.94
N PRO A 690 39.28 17.88 26.85
CA PRO A 690 40.69 17.66 26.52
C PRO A 690 40.90 17.31 25.02
N GLN A 691 42.16 17.08 24.67
CA GLN A 691 42.81 16.59 23.43
C GLN A 691 41.88 15.99 22.34
N TYR A 692 42.13 16.34 21.06
CA TYR A 692 41.65 15.71 19.80
C TYR A 692 40.47 16.34 19.00
N VAL A 693 39.91 17.49 19.39
CA VAL A 693 38.87 18.16 18.58
C VAL A 693 39.44 18.81 17.32
N ALA A 694 38.93 18.48 16.13
CA ALA A 694 39.27 19.22 14.91
C ALA A 694 38.05 19.87 14.23
N GLY A 695 38.26 21.03 13.60
CA GLY A 695 37.22 21.67 12.79
C GLY A 695 36.88 20.84 11.59
N VAL A 696 37.91 20.43 10.85
CA VAL A 696 37.78 19.51 9.73
C VAL A 696 38.80 18.39 9.89
N GLY A 697 38.35 17.14 9.85
CA GLY A 697 39.21 15.97 9.68
C GLY A 697 38.98 15.35 8.30
N MET A 698 40.05 15.21 7.53
CA MET A 698 40.02 14.67 6.16
C MET A 698 40.94 13.47 6.01
N TYR A 699 40.46 12.42 5.36
CA TYR A 699 41.21 11.22 5.01
C TYR A 699 40.90 10.76 3.59
N ILE A 700 41.90 10.69 2.71
CA ILE A 700 41.72 10.27 1.30
C ILE A 700 40.62 11.10 0.62
N CYS A 701 40.75 12.42 0.73
CA CYS A 701 39.81 13.36 0.12
C CYS A 701 40.53 14.31 -0.82
N ASN A 702 40.06 14.39 -2.07
CA ASN A 702 40.76 15.09 -3.15
C ASN A 702 39.85 16.06 -3.89
N ASP A 703 40.43 17.10 -4.51
CA ASP A 703 39.71 18.05 -5.37
C ASP A 703 38.54 18.79 -4.67
N ASN A 704 38.64 19.05 -3.36
CA ASN A 704 37.63 19.81 -2.62
C ASN A 704 38.01 21.29 -2.48
N VAL A 705 37.01 22.16 -2.32
CA VAL A 705 37.20 23.60 -2.12
C VAL A 705 36.62 24.02 -0.77
N PHE A 706 37.47 24.61 0.07
CA PHE A 706 37.14 25.18 1.37
C PHE A 706 37.31 26.70 1.31
N GLU A 707 36.21 27.43 1.32
CA GLU A 707 36.20 28.88 1.10
C GLU A 707 35.54 29.63 2.26
N ASN A 708 36.20 30.67 2.79
CA ASN A 708 35.61 31.59 3.77
C ASN A 708 35.05 30.91 5.04
N ASN A 709 35.55 29.73 5.42
CA ASN A 709 35.13 29.05 6.64
C ASN A 709 35.82 29.64 7.88
N LYS A 710 35.18 29.49 9.03
CA LYS A 710 35.63 30.02 10.32
C LYS A 710 35.66 28.93 11.38
N TRP A 711 36.82 28.72 11.99
CA TRP A 711 37.06 27.67 12.97
C TRP A 711 37.61 28.27 14.27
N TYR A 712 36.87 28.12 15.37
CA TYR A 712 37.14 28.80 16.64
C TYR A 712 37.24 27.82 17.82
N GLY A 713 38.23 28.01 18.68
CA GLY A 713 38.31 27.29 19.97
C GLY A 713 38.69 25.79 19.92
N LEU A 714 39.08 25.27 18.76
CA LEU A 714 39.28 23.83 18.50
C LEU A 714 40.74 23.41 18.71
N ASN A 715 41.07 22.18 19.12
CA ASN A 715 42.46 21.73 19.25
C ASN A 715 43.24 21.83 17.92
N THR A 716 42.64 21.40 16.80
CA THR A 716 43.19 21.55 15.46
C THR A 716 42.16 22.22 14.55
N GLY A 717 42.53 23.24 13.77
CA GLY A 717 41.61 23.84 12.80
C GLY A 717 41.23 22.85 11.70
N VAL A 718 42.23 22.39 10.95
CA VAL A 718 42.06 21.42 9.86
C VAL A 718 43.15 20.35 9.96
N ARG A 719 42.75 19.09 9.85
CA ARG A 719 43.64 17.94 9.76
C ARG A 719 43.40 17.21 8.44
N THR A 720 44.44 17.04 7.62
CA THR A 720 44.38 16.25 6.38
C THR A 720 45.38 15.11 6.42
N THR A 721 45.01 13.96 5.84
CA THR A 721 45.88 12.79 5.74
C THR A 721 45.63 12.05 4.42
N HIS A 722 46.65 11.91 3.57
CA HIS A 722 46.53 11.38 2.20
C HIS A 722 45.52 12.15 1.34
N CYS A 723 45.57 13.48 1.38
CA CYS A 723 44.66 14.37 0.68
C CYS A 723 45.40 15.20 -0.38
N ASP A 724 44.91 15.25 -1.60
CA ASP A 724 45.57 15.96 -2.70
C ASP A 724 44.61 16.90 -3.44
N ASN A 725 45.16 17.98 -3.99
CA ASN A 725 44.45 18.97 -4.81
C ASN A 725 43.29 19.69 -4.11
N ASN A 726 43.24 19.72 -2.77
CA ASN A 726 42.24 20.53 -2.08
C ASN A 726 42.65 22.01 -2.06
N TYR A 727 41.66 22.91 -2.08
CA TYR A 727 41.86 24.35 -2.05
C TYR A 727 41.31 24.94 -0.75
N PHE A 728 42.19 25.44 0.11
CA PHE A 728 41.84 26.20 1.30
C PHE A 728 42.03 27.70 1.01
N TYR A 729 40.93 28.41 0.77
CA TYR A 729 40.93 29.83 0.40
C TYR A 729 40.18 30.70 1.43
N GLN A 730 40.83 31.76 1.92
CA GLN A 730 40.21 32.76 2.83
C GLN A 730 39.60 32.19 4.12
N ASN A 731 40.06 31.02 4.58
CA ASN A 731 39.57 30.47 5.84
C ASN A 731 40.23 31.15 7.03
N THR A 732 39.53 31.21 8.16
CA THR A 732 40.04 31.78 9.41
C THR A 732 40.07 30.71 10.50
N ILE A 733 41.25 30.48 11.08
CA ILE A 733 41.44 29.66 12.28
C ILE A 733 41.89 30.58 13.40
N SER A 734 41.14 30.62 14.51
CA SER A 734 41.57 31.45 15.63
C SER A 734 41.02 31.00 16.98
N ARG A 735 41.56 31.60 18.04
CA ARG A 735 41.06 31.45 19.40
C ARG A 735 39.60 31.89 19.54
N ASN A 736 38.82 31.20 20.38
CA ASN A 736 37.49 31.65 20.78
C ASN A 736 37.61 32.97 21.58
N LEU A 737 36.71 33.92 21.30
CA LEU A 737 36.63 35.25 21.92
C LEU A 737 36.32 35.21 23.44
N SER A 738 35.88 34.07 23.97
CA SER A 738 35.56 33.85 25.38
C SER A 738 36.79 33.64 26.30
N ASN A 739 38.01 33.78 25.80
CA ASN A 739 39.29 33.56 26.52
C ASN A 739 39.47 32.14 27.09
N GLN A 740 38.63 31.20 26.70
CA GLN A 740 38.68 29.81 27.10
C GLN A 740 39.15 29.01 25.88
N GLY A 741 40.33 28.36 26.00
CA GLY A 741 40.90 27.45 24.99
C GLY A 741 41.62 28.20 23.89
N SER A 742 42.84 27.77 23.54
CA SER A 742 43.45 28.18 22.27
C SER A 742 43.54 26.96 21.38
N PRO A 743 43.29 27.12 20.07
CA PRO A 743 43.67 26.10 19.14
C PRO A 743 45.14 25.80 19.28
N VAL A 744 45.46 24.51 19.37
CA VAL A 744 46.85 24.07 19.38
C VAL A 744 47.37 24.27 17.97
N ASN A 745 46.75 23.66 16.96
CA ASN A 745 47.25 23.73 15.59
C ASN A 745 46.27 24.40 14.62
N GLY A 746 46.80 25.12 13.64
CA GLY A 746 46.03 25.64 12.52
C GLY A 746 45.72 24.54 11.50
N PHE A 747 46.60 24.39 10.52
CA PHE A 747 46.55 23.32 9.53
C PHE A 747 47.58 22.25 9.88
N LEU A 748 47.14 20.99 9.95
CA LEU A 748 47.97 19.81 10.13
C LEU A 748 47.80 18.91 8.90
N ALA A 749 48.80 18.88 8.02
CA ALA A 749 48.77 18.12 6.78
C ALA A 749 49.82 17.01 6.81
N GLY A 750 49.39 15.75 6.69
CA GLY A 750 50.27 14.58 6.65
C GLY A 750 50.12 13.82 5.34
N PHE A 751 51.20 13.69 4.57
CA PHE A 751 51.17 13.06 3.25
C PHE A 751 50.09 13.65 2.33
N SER A 752 49.94 14.98 2.34
CA SER A 752 48.86 15.68 1.64
C SER A 752 49.41 16.85 0.81
N ALA A 753 49.12 16.89 -0.49
CA ALA A 753 49.55 17.98 -1.37
C ALA A 753 48.38 18.91 -1.73
N ASP A 754 48.19 19.96 -0.92
CA ASP A 754 47.05 20.88 -1.01
C ASP A 754 47.47 22.33 -1.30
N ARG A 755 46.49 23.17 -1.66
CA ARG A 755 46.69 24.60 -1.91
C ARG A 755 46.10 25.42 -0.78
N TYR A 756 46.95 26.14 -0.06
CA TYR A 756 46.59 27.03 1.03
C TYR A 756 46.80 28.47 0.57
N CYS A 757 45.73 29.25 0.43
CA CYS A 757 45.87 30.65 0.09
C CYS A 757 44.97 31.62 0.84
N CYS A 758 45.54 32.77 1.23
CA CYS A 758 44.85 33.83 1.94
C CYS A 758 44.15 33.40 3.23
N ASN A 759 44.62 32.30 3.84
CA ASN A 759 44.10 31.87 5.12
C ASN A 759 44.64 32.77 6.22
N THR A 760 43.83 32.98 7.25
CA THR A 760 44.17 33.78 8.42
C THR A 760 44.23 32.89 9.64
N LEU A 761 45.41 32.79 10.25
CA LEU A 761 45.66 32.02 11.46
C LEU A 761 46.02 32.99 12.59
N LYS A 762 45.30 32.96 13.71
CA LYS A 762 45.45 33.95 14.79
C LYS A 762 45.39 33.31 16.18
N ASN A 763 46.33 33.66 17.05
CA ASN A 763 46.30 33.35 18.49
C ASN A 763 46.30 31.85 18.80
N LEU A 764 47.21 31.10 18.18
CA LEU A 764 47.35 29.65 18.36
C LEU A 764 48.32 29.34 19.51
N GLN A 765 48.12 28.23 20.21
CA GLN A 765 49.02 27.72 21.26
C GLN A 765 50.13 26.80 20.72
N GLY A 766 49.95 26.24 19.53
CA GLY A 766 50.88 25.37 18.81
C GLY A 766 51.16 25.92 17.41
N ASP A 767 51.24 25.05 16.41
CA ASP A 767 51.76 25.42 15.09
C ASP A 767 50.70 26.05 14.17
N GLY A 768 51.09 27.04 13.38
CA GLY A 768 50.23 27.63 12.34
C GLY A 768 49.97 26.62 11.21
N PHE A 769 51.01 26.34 10.43
CA PHE A 769 51.01 25.27 9.45
C PHE A 769 51.99 24.18 9.89
N TYR A 770 51.52 22.94 10.00
CA TYR A 770 52.29 21.75 10.32
C TYR A 770 52.23 20.78 9.13
N PHE A 771 53.38 20.40 8.59
CA PHE A 771 53.47 19.41 7.52
C PHE A 771 54.32 18.21 7.94
N ASP A 772 53.84 17.02 7.57
CA ASP A 772 54.53 15.75 7.76
C ASP A 772 54.50 14.91 6.48
N GLY A 773 55.59 14.18 6.21
CA GLY A 773 55.71 13.33 5.03
C GLY A 773 55.75 14.07 3.67
N LEU A 774 55.60 13.32 2.59
CA LEU A 774 55.69 13.86 1.23
C LEU A 774 54.43 14.66 0.89
N CYS A 775 54.56 15.99 0.83
CA CYS A 775 53.51 16.95 0.48
C CYS A 775 53.91 17.71 -0.79
N GLU A 776 54.63 17.04 -1.69
CA GLU A 776 55.22 17.62 -2.89
C GLU A 776 54.10 18.15 -3.79
N THR A 777 54.21 19.38 -4.27
CA THR A 777 53.17 20.18 -4.97
C THR A 777 52.23 20.99 -4.09
N THR A 778 52.42 20.99 -2.76
CA THR A 778 51.75 21.94 -1.87
C THR A 778 52.05 23.39 -2.29
N SER A 779 51.03 24.24 -2.30
CA SER A 779 51.19 25.68 -2.53
C SER A 779 50.72 26.45 -1.30
N LEU A 780 51.65 26.99 -0.53
CA LEU A 780 51.35 27.84 0.62
C LEU A 780 51.59 29.31 0.24
N ARG A 781 50.53 30.08 0.03
CA ARG A 781 50.63 31.46 -0.48
C ARG A 781 49.78 32.44 0.33
N GLN A 782 50.25 33.68 0.43
CA GLN A 782 49.53 34.87 0.91
C GLN A 782 48.77 34.69 2.22
N SER A 783 49.15 33.71 3.03
CA SER A 783 48.48 33.40 4.29
C SER A 783 49.07 34.27 5.40
N GLN A 784 48.21 34.71 6.31
CA GLN A 784 48.59 35.58 7.42
C GLN A 784 48.58 34.79 8.72
N ILE A 785 49.73 34.72 9.37
CA ILE A 785 49.93 33.91 10.57
C ILE A 785 50.34 34.85 11.70
N TYR A 786 49.44 35.06 12.64
CA TYR A 786 49.62 35.96 13.78
C TYR A 786 49.66 35.15 15.06
N GLN A 787 50.76 35.24 15.80
CA GLN A 787 50.89 34.74 17.18
C GLN A 787 50.56 33.24 17.32
N SER A 788 51.59 32.40 17.23
CA SER A 788 51.54 30.93 17.37
C SER A 788 52.82 30.40 18.05
N GLU A 789 52.93 29.11 18.34
CA GLU A 789 54.21 28.51 18.81
C GLU A 789 55.27 28.60 17.72
N SER A 790 54.95 28.09 16.52
CA SER A 790 55.69 28.35 15.28
C SER A 790 54.70 28.73 14.18
N GLY A 791 55.09 29.57 13.23
CA GLY A 791 54.22 29.93 12.11
C GLY A 791 54.13 28.82 11.05
N LEU A 792 55.26 28.19 10.75
CA LEU A 792 55.39 27.03 9.86
C LEU A 792 56.30 25.99 10.53
N ARG A 793 55.89 24.72 10.55
CA ARG A 793 56.68 23.60 11.06
C ARG A 793 56.69 22.45 10.06
N LEU A 794 57.89 21.97 9.72
CA LEU A 794 58.14 20.84 8.83
C LEU A 794 58.86 19.74 9.60
N THR A 795 58.27 18.55 9.67
CA THR A 795 58.92 17.37 10.28
C THR A 795 60.18 16.95 9.49
N PRO A 796 61.01 16.01 9.99
CA PRO A 796 62.20 15.59 9.26
C PRO A 796 61.92 14.95 7.88
N THR A 797 60.72 14.43 7.68
CA THR A 797 60.26 13.76 6.44
C THR A 797 59.43 14.68 5.54
N ALA A 798 59.11 15.90 6.00
CA ALA A 798 58.25 16.82 5.28
C ALA A 798 58.92 17.42 4.04
N SER A 799 58.23 17.37 2.89
CA SER A 799 58.67 17.95 1.61
C SER A 799 57.51 18.68 0.95
N LEU A 800 57.63 20.00 0.72
CA LEU A 800 56.59 20.84 0.13
C LEU A 800 56.82 21.13 -1.37
N GLY A 801 58.04 20.95 -1.86
CA GLY A 801 58.49 21.55 -3.12
C GLY A 801 58.77 23.06 -2.98
N ASN A 802 59.30 23.66 -4.05
CA ASN A 802 59.71 25.06 -4.06
C ASN A 802 58.51 26.03 -3.98
N GLN A 803 58.62 27.02 -3.11
CA GLN A 803 57.64 28.06 -2.83
C GLN A 803 58.15 29.43 -3.32
N THR A 804 57.87 29.76 -4.59
CA THR A 804 58.33 31.01 -5.23
C THR A 804 57.29 32.12 -5.13
N ASP A 805 57.71 33.31 -4.67
CA ASP A 805 56.87 34.49 -4.41
C ASP A 805 55.61 34.14 -3.62
N ALA A 806 55.81 33.40 -2.53
CA ALA A 806 54.73 32.87 -1.72
C ALA A 806 53.96 33.97 -0.95
N ARG A 807 54.62 35.07 -0.61
CA ARG A 807 54.06 36.25 0.09
C ARG A 807 53.30 35.95 1.39
N ASN A 808 53.63 34.87 2.10
CA ASN A 808 53.08 34.60 3.43
C ASN A 808 53.60 35.61 4.46
N HIS A 809 52.75 36.00 5.40
CA HIS A 809 53.08 36.98 6.43
C HIS A 809 53.13 36.32 7.81
N PHE A 810 54.33 36.22 8.37
CA PHE A 810 54.60 35.64 9.68
C PHE A 810 54.79 36.75 10.72
N VAL A 811 53.77 37.00 11.54
CA VAL A 811 53.76 38.08 12.52
C VAL A 811 53.78 37.51 13.94
N GLY A 812 54.90 37.73 14.63
CA GLY A 812 55.10 37.26 16.00
C GLY A 812 54.35 38.09 17.08
N PRO A 813 54.60 37.82 18.37
CA PRO A 813 55.61 36.88 18.89
C PRO A 813 55.28 35.42 18.60
N PHE A 814 56.33 34.60 18.43
CA PHE A 814 56.23 33.15 18.32
C PHE A 814 56.73 32.48 19.60
N GLY A 815 55.98 31.53 20.16
CA GLY A 815 56.30 30.88 21.44
C GLY A 815 57.63 30.12 21.40
N GLY A 816 57.93 29.46 20.28
CA GLY A 816 59.21 28.78 20.02
C GLY A 816 60.34 29.73 19.60
N GLY A 817 60.07 31.03 19.48
CA GLY A 817 61.05 32.06 19.09
C GLY A 817 61.27 32.25 17.58
N TYR A 818 60.69 31.37 16.75
CA TYR A 818 60.88 31.38 15.29
C TYR A 818 59.53 31.35 14.56
N GLY A 819 59.43 32.08 13.46
CA GLY A 819 58.26 32.03 12.57
C GLY A 819 58.23 30.80 11.67
N ALA A 820 59.38 30.14 11.45
CA ALA A 820 59.45 28.86 10.73
C ALA A 820 60.47 27.89 11.36
N ASN A 821 60.15 26.60 11.41
CA ASN A 821 61.01 25.53 11.94
C ASN A 821 61.02 24.32 11.00
N HIS A 822 62.20 23.84 10.62
CA HIS A 822 62.36 22.60 9.87
C HIS A 822 63.18 21.58 10.67
N GLU A 823 62.59 20.46 11.04
CA GLU A 823 63.20 19.49 11.95
C GLU A 823 64.23 18.56 11.30
N ALA A 824 64.42 18.65 9.98
CA ALA A 824 65.37 17.81 9.28
C ALA A 824 66.81 18.11 9.72
N MET A 825 67.60 17.06 9.91
CA MET A 825 69.02 17.14 10.27
C MET A 825 69.94 17.03 9.05
N ILE A 826 69.39 17.14 7.83
CA ILE A 826 70.13 17.00 6.58
C ILE A 826 69.75 18.15 5.66
N SER A 827 70.76 18.90 5.19
CA SER A 827 70.54 20.07 4.34
C SER A 827 69.78 19.75 3.06
N SER A 828 70.02 18.58 2.43
CA SER A 828 69.32 18.20 1.19
C SER A 828 67.81 18.04 1.39
N ASP A 829 67.35 17.61 2.56
CA ASP A 829 65.92 17.48 2.85
C ASP A 829 65.29 18.85 3.12
N ILE A 830 65.99 19.72 3.85
CA ILE A 830 65.58 21.12 4.07
C ILE A 830 65.38 21.85 2.73
N LEU A 831 66.26 21.60 1.77
CA LEU A 831 66.24 22.22 0.45
C LEU A 831 65.17 21.66 -0.50
N LYS A 832 64.38 20.66 -0.11
CA LYS A 832 63.18 20.23 -0.85
C LYS A 832 62.00 21.16 -0.65
N SER A 833 62.06 22.06 0.34
CA SER A 833 60.98 22.98 0.73
C SER A 833 61.45 24.44 0.74
N GLN A 834 62.13 24.89 -0.33
CA GLN A 834 62.71 26.25 -0.38
C GLN A 834 61.65 27.33 -0.58
N PHE A 835 61.77 28.42 0.17
CA PHE A 835 60.98 29.63 0.02
C PHE A 835 61.84 30.75 -0.58
N THR A 836 61.34 31.38 -1.64
CA THR A 836 62.00 32.53 -2.29
C THR A 836 61.02 33.70 -2.38
N GLY A 837 61.36 34.87 -1.82
CA GLY A 837 60.44 36.01 -1.81
C GLY A 837 61.03 37.33 -1.29
N HIS A 838 60.17 38.33 -1.09
CA HIS A 838 60.56 39.66 -0.62
C HIS A 838 61.12 39.62 0.80
N ALA A 839 62.22 40.34 1.06
CA ALA A 839 62.98 40.27 2.31
C ALA A 839 62.15 40.57 3.58
N SER A 840 61.17 41.47 3.50
CA SER A 840 60.31 41.83 4.63
C SER A 840 59.32 40.74 5.06
N LEU A 841 59.16 39.68 4.26
CA LEU A 841 58.25 38.57 4.51
C LEU A 841 58.98 37.30 4.98
N ILE A 842 60.32 37.33 5.01
CA ILE A 842 61.13 36.22 5.51
C ILE A 842 61.04 36.20 7.05
N PRO A 843 60.51 35.13 7.67
CA PRO A 843 60.45 35.02 9.12
C PRO A 843 61.84 34.77 9.72
N ASN A 844 61.97 34.95 11.03
CA ASN A 844 63.04 34.26 11.76
C ASN A 844 62.79 32.74 11.65
N PHE A 845 63.81 31.96 11.29
CA PHE A 845 63.67 30.53 11.09
C PHE A 845 64.79 29.73 11.76
N ILE A 846 64.55 28.44 12.01
CA ILE A 846 65.52 27.48 12.56
C ILE A 846 65.44 26.14 11.83
N THR A 847 66.55 25.40 11.80
CA THR A 847 66.59 24.02 11.27
C THR A 847 67.08 23.01 12.30
N GLY A 848 66.80 21.72 12.09
CA GLY A 848 67.21 20.60 12.96
C GLY A 848 68.73 20.44 13.10
N LEU A 849 69.51 21.11 12.26
CA LEU A 849 70.96 21.22 12.40
C LEU A 849 71.42 22.20 13.51
N GLY A 850 70.49 22.95 14.12
CA GLY A 850 70.82 24.01 15.08
C GLY A 850 71.49 25.23 14.45
N VAL A 851 71.54 25.32 13.12
CA VAL A 851 72.05 26.45 12.34
C VAL A 851 71.06 26.86 11.25
N ASN A 852 71.11 28.12 10.84
CA ASN A 852 70.27 28.61 9.73
C ASN A 852 70.87 28.18 8.39
N ILE A 853 70.06 27.61 7.51
CA ILE A 853 70.40 27.37 6.09
C ILE A 853 69.79 28.51 5.26
N PRO A 854 70.58 29.51 4.82
CA PRO A 854 70.04 30.70 4.13
C PRO A 854 69.35 30.39 2.79
N GLN A 855 69.62 29.23 2.19
CA GLN A 855 68.94 28.79 0.97
C GLN A 855 67.53 28.28 1.23
N TRP A 856 67.16 27.96 2.49
CA TRP A 856 65.80 27.54 2.82
C TRP A 856 64.81 28.70 2.70
N PHE A 857 65.18 29.88 3.21
CA PHE A 857 64.50 31.14 2.96
C PHE A 857 65.46 32.12 2.31
N SER A 858 65.33 32.31 1.00
CA SER A 858 66.19 33.19 0.22
C SER A 858 65.45 34.43 -0.28
N GLN A 859 66.18 35.54 -0.44
CA GLN A 859 65.64 36.75 -1.04
C GLN A 859 65.52 36.56 -2.55
N GLY A 860 64.34 36.86 -3.10
CA GLY A 860 64.09 36.85 -4.54
C GLY A 860 63.19 38.01 -4.99
N PRO A 861 62.90 38.11 -6.30
CA PRO A 861 61.94 39.08 -6.82
C PRO A 861 60.54 38.77 -6.26
N GLY A 862 59.84 39.79 -5.76
CA GLY A 862 58.51 39.61 -5.17
C GLY A 862 57.97 40.90 -4.55
N SER A 863 56.66 40.95 -4.35
CA SER A 863 55.98 42.07 -3.70
C SER A 863 55.83 41.82 -2.20
N SER A 864 55.95 42.87 -1.39
CA SER A 864 55.50 42.83 0.01
C SER A 864 53.98 42.93 0.15
N VAL A 865 53.28 43.26 -0.94
CA VAL A 865 51.82 43.38 -0.99
C VAL A 865 51.19 42.02 -1.25
N SER A 866 50.38 41.59 -0.30
CA SER A 866 49.52 40.41 -0.41
C SER A 866 48.16 40.83 -0.98
N ASP A 867 47.93 40.66 -2.27
CA ASP A 867 46.60 40.70 -2.89
C ASP A 867 46.15 39.28 -3.23
N CYS A 868 45.02 38.84 -2.66
CA CYS A 868 44.49 37.48 -2.86
C CYS A 868 44.01 37.16 -4.28
N SER A 869 44.41 37.96 -5.28
CA SER A 869 44.04 37.87 -6.69
C SER A 869 44.64 36.66 -7.40
N ASP A 870 45.87 36.28 -7.05
CA ASP A 870 46.64 35.24 -7.75
C ASP A 870 46.30 33.80 -7.29
N CYS A 871 45.30 33.70 -6.41
CA CYS A 871 45.06 32.53 -5.57
C CYS A 871 43.59 32.08 -5.53
N LYS A 872 42.76 32.61 -6.42
CA LYS A 872 41.34 32.26 -6.43
C LYS A 872 41.18 30.75 -6.65
N PRO A 873 40.29 30.08 -5.90
CA PRO A 873 39.97 28.70 -6.16
C PRO A 873 39.36 28.59 -7.57
N PRO A 874 39.47 27.42 -8.22
CA PRO A 874 38.80 27.17 -9.49
C PRO A 874 37.31 27.53 -9.36
N GLY A 875 36.79 28.19 -10.38
CA GLY A 875 35.40 28.64 -10.42
C GLY A 875 34.42 27.47 -10.29
N PHE A 876 33.17 27.75 -9.91
CA PHE A 876 32.09 26.76 -10.03
C PHE A 876 32.06 26.20 -11.46
N ALA A 877 31.70 24.93 -11.66
CA ALA A 877 31.17 24.56 -12.98
C ALA A 877 29.80 25.25 -13.10
N GLY A 878 29.83 26.42 -13.72
CA GLY A 878 28.81 27.47 -13.68
C GLY A 878 29.41 28.89 -13.64
N GLU A 879 30.66 29.02 -13.16
CA GLU A 879 31.50 30.20 -13.32
C GLU A 879 32.85 29.80 -13.99
N ASN A 880 32.81 29.68 -15.31
CA ASN A 880 33.78 30.33 -16.20
C ASN A 880 35.30 29.98 -16.10
N GLU A 881 35.72 28.80 -15.63
CA GLU A 881 37.05 28.29 -15.98
C GLU A 881 37.09 27.62 -17.37
N GLU A 882 35.98 27.03 -17.82
CA GLU A 882 35.81 26.59 -19.21
C GLU A 882 35.52 27.76 -20.18
N SER A 883 35.75 29.00 -19.77
CA SER A 883 35.58 30.21 -20.60
C SER A 883 36.82 31.09 -20.71
N ARG A 884 37.98 30.62 -20.24
CA ARG A 884 39.26 31.31 -20.46
C ARG A 884 40.10 30.57 -21.51
N LYS A 885 40.59 31.33 -22.50
CA LYS A 885 41.63 30.88 -23.45
C LYS A 885 42.92 30.65 -22.67
N SER A 886 43.51 29.47 -22.80
CA SER A 886 44.83 29.13 -22.25
C SER A 886 45.89 29.23 -23.35
N SER A 887 47.09 29.70 -23.02
CA SER A 887 48.22 29.76 -23.97
C SER A 887 48.61 28.37 -24.51
N ASN A 888 48.24 27.31 -23.79
CA ASN A 888 48.53 25.93 -24.15
C ASN A 888 47.46 25.31 -25.07
N ASP A 889 46.36 26.02 -25.37
CA ASP A 889 45.28 25.51 -26.21
C ASP A 889 45.74 25.32 -27.67
N ASN A 890 46.62 26.18 -28.18
CA ASN A 890 47.23 26.02 -29.51
C ASN A 890 48.16 24.80 -29.59
N VAL A 891 48.89 24.52 -28.50
CA VAL A 891 49.81 23.38 -28.41
C VAL A 891 49.01 22.07 -28.28
N ALA A 892 47.93 22.07 -27.50
CA ALA A 892 47.01 20.94 -27.41
C ALA A 892 46.30 20.68 -28.74
N ALA A 893 45.78 21.71 -29.42
CA ALA A 893 45.12 21.60 -30.72
C ALA A 893 46.02 20.96 -31.80
N THR A 894 47.33 21.21 -31.73
CA THR A 894 48.30 20.70 -32.70
C THR A 894 49.00 19.40 -32.27
N GLY A 895 48.75 18.90 -31.05
CA GLY A 895 49.48 17.75 -30.50
C GLY A 895 50.97 18.03 -30.32
N GLY A 896 51.33 19.26 -29.96
CA GLY A 896 52.71 19.75 -29.96
C GLY A 896 53.47 19.60 -28.65
N PHE A 897 52.95 18.89 -27.64
CA PHE A 897 53.73 18.59 -26.44
C PHE A 897 54.77 17.53 -26.77
N ASP A 898 56.02 17.74 -26.37
CA ASP A 898 57.11 16.77 -26.51
C ASP A 898 57.70 16.51 -25.12
N LEU A 899 57.49 15.28 -24.62
CA LEU A 899 57.97 14.84 -23.31
C LEU A 899 59.27 14.02 -23.39
N GLY A 900 59.94 14.01 -24.55
CA GLY A 900 61.24 13.34 -24.74
C GLY A 900 61.18 11.82 -24.90
N GLU A 901 60.04 11.18 -24.58
CA GLU A 901 59.76 9.76 -24.85
C GLU A 901 58.45 9.60 -25.62
N SER A 902 58.50 8.99 -26.82
CA SER A 902 57.38 9.00 -27.79
C SER A 902 56.07 8.39 -27.26
N ALA A 903 56.14 7.33 -26.44
CA ALA A 903 54.94 6.69 -25.89
C ALA A 903 54.19 7.56 -24.86
N PHE A 904 54.92 8.35 -24.07
CA PHE A 904 54.31 9.28 -23.11
C PHE A 904 53.84 10.56 -23.80
N THR A 905 54.59 11.01 -24.81
CA THR A 905 54.22 12.15 -25.66
C THR A 905 52.86 11.93 -26.33
N ASP A 906 52.62 10.76 -26.93
CA ASP A 906 51.37 10.48 -27.64
C ASP A 906 50.16 10.42 -26.68
N ALA A 907 50.32 9.72 -25.54
CA ALA A 907 49.27 9.63 -24.53
C ALA A 907 48.95 11.00 -23.90
N TYR A 908 49.98 11.81 -23.63
CA TYR A 908 49.82 13.15 -23.09
C TYR A 908 49.14 14.10 -24.09
N ASN A 909 49.56 14.07 -25.36
CA ASN A 909 48.91 14.84 -26.42
C ASN A 909 47.45 14.44 -26.58
N TRP A 910 47.13 13.14 -26.52
CA TRP A 910 45.76 12.66 -26.58
C TRP A 910 44.90 13.15 -25.41
N MET A 911 45.42 13.10 -24.17
CA MET A 911 44.72 13.63 -22.99
C MET A 911 44.55 15.16 -23.04
N ALA A 912 45.56 15.88 -23.53
CA ALA A 912 45.50 17.34 -23.69
C ALA A 912 44.48 17.74 -24.77
N GLN A 913 44.44 17.03 -25.90
CA GLN A 913 43.44 17.18 -26.95
C GLN A 913 42.04 16.88 -26.44
N GLN A 914 41.86 15.82 -25.64
CA GLN A 914 40.59 15.48 -25.02
C GLN A 914 40.09 16.59 -24.08
N GLY A 915 40.98 17.14 -23.26
CA GLY A 915 40.68 18.27 -22.38
C GLY A 915 40.29 19.53 -23.16
N LEU A 916 40.98 19.82 -24.26
CA LEU A 916 40.66 20.95 -25.14
C LEU A 916 39.32 20.77 -25.85
N TYR A 917 39.06 19.58 -26.42
CA TYR A 917 37.80 19.29 -27.13
C TYR A 917 36.58 19.43 -26.22
N ARG A 918 36.66 18.92 -24.98
CA ARG A 918 35.61 19.10 -23.96
C ARG A 918 35.31 20.57 -23.68
N ARG A 919 36.36 21.39 -23.50
CA ARG A 919 36.24 22.83 -23.24
C ARG A 919 35.59 23.57 -24.41
N LEU A 920 36.00 23.27 -25.65
CA LEU A 920 35.42 23.87 -26.86
C LEU A 920 33.98 23.43 -27.10
N ARG A 921 33.61 22.18 -26.75
CA ARG A 921 32.23 21.69 -26.84
C ARG A 921 31.28 22.38 -25.87
N ILE A 922 31.75 22.60 -24.64
CA ILE A 922 30.94 23.24 -23.59
C ILE A 922 30.87 24.76 -23.80
N ASN A 923 31.91 25.36 -24.38
CA ASN A 923 31.96 26.78 -24.68
C ASN A 923 32.57 27.08 -26.08
N PRO A 924 31.75 26.99 -27.15
CA PRO A 924 32.22 27.19 -28.52
C PRO A 924 32.83 28.58 -28.78
N ALA A 925 32.43 29.59 -28.01
CA ALA A 925 32.95 30.96 -28.11
C ALA A 925 34.46 31.06 -27.75
N LEU A 926 35.04 30.04 -27.13
CA LEU A 926 36.49 29.94 -26.93
C LEU A 926 37.29 29.82 -28.24
N ALA A 927 36.65 29.30 -29.30
CA ALA A 927 37.26 29.19 -30.62
C ALA A 927 37.18 30.52 -31.41
N ASP A 928 36.37 31.49 -30.97
CA ASP A 928 36.16 32.74 -31.70
C ASP A 928 37.46 33.54 -31.87
N GLY A 929 37.80 33.83 -33.13
CA GLY A 929 39.01 34.54 -33.50
C GLY A 929 40.30 33.72 -33.51
N GLU A 930 40.26 32.41 -33.22
CA GLU A 930 41.43 31.52 -33.23
C GLU A 930 41.23 30.37 -34.25
N THR A 931 41.87 30.48 -35.41
CA THR A 931 41.67 29.54 -36.53
C THR A 931 42.04 28.10 -36.16
N LEU A 932 43.05 27.89 -35.31
CA LEU A 932 43.52 26.54 -34.94
C LEU A 932 42.51 25.78 -34.08
N GLN A 933 41.88 26.44 -33.12
CA GLN A 933 40.89 25.85 -32.22
C GLN A 933 39.58 25.60 -32.95
N GLN A 934 39.19 26.47 -33.88
CA GLN A 934 38.02 26.26 -34.73
C GLN A 934 38.18 25.02 -35.60
N THR A 935 39.32 24.91 -36.30
CA THR A 935 39.63 23.74 -37.12
C THR A 935 39.78 22.47 -36.27
N PHE A 936 40.49 22.54 -35.14
CA PHE A 936 40.60 21.40 -34.24
C PHE A 936 39.23 20.93 -33.73
N PHE A 937 38.33 21.85 -33.35
CA PHE A 937 37.02 21.51 -32.83
C PHE A 937 36.11 20.89 -33.89
N SER A 938 36.09 21.45 -35.12
CA SER A 938 35.33 20.86 -36.23
C SER A 938 35.85 19.49 -36.63
N ASP A 939 37.17 19.32 -36.64
CA ASP A 939 37.79 18.07 -37.05
C ASP A 939 37.64 17.00 -35.97
N ALA A 940 37.79 17.35 -34.70
CA ALA A 940 37.73 16.42 -33.59
C ALA A 940 36.34 15.79 -33.38
N GLU A 941 35.25 16.46 -33.82
CA GLU A 941 33.88 15.95 -33.72
C GLU A 941 33.67 14.65 -34.51
N GLU A 942 34.28 14.52 -35.68
CA GLU A 942 34.15 13.33 -36.53
C GLU A 942 35.21 12.23 -36.22
N GLN A 943 36.25 12.59 -35.47
CA GLN A 943 37.40 11.75 -35.13
C GLN A 943 37.15 10.85 -33.90
N PRO A 944 38.01 9.85 -33.63
CA PRO A 944 37.90 8.99 -32.44
C PRO A 944 37.81 9.77 -31.13
N LEU A 945 38.39 10.96 -31.05
CA LEU A 945 38.37 11.85 -29.89
C LEU A 945 36.94 12.32 -29.55
N GLY A 946 36.22 12.90 -30.51
CA GLY A 946 34.84 13.36 -30.32
C GLY A 946 33.86 12.21 -30.10
N ARG A 947 34.05 11.09 -30.81
CA ARG A 947 33.27 9.86 -30.58
C ARG A 947 33.49 9.29 -29.18
N PHE A 948 34.74 9.29 -28.70
CA PHE A 948 35.06 8.85 -27.33
C PHE A 948 34.44 9.77 -26.28
N ASP A 949 34.46 11.09 -26.49
CA ASP A 949 33.78 12.04 -25.58
C ASP A 949 32.27 11.84 -25.57
N ALA A 950 31.65 11.64 -26.73
CA ALA A 950 30.22 11.34 -26.86
C ALA A 950 29.84 10.01 -26.16
N ILE A 951 30.66 8.97 -26.30
CA ILE A 951 30.48 7.71 -25.57
C ILE A 951 30.66 7.92 -24.07
N SER A 952 31.67 8.67 -23.64
CA SER A 952 31.92 8.95 -22.21
C SER A 952 30.78 9.74 -21.58
N ALA A 953 30.25 10.75 -22.29
CA ALA A 953 29.08 11.50 -21.87
C ALA A 953 27.82 10.62 -21.86
N GLY A 954 27.64 9.79 -22.89
CA GLY A 954 26.55 8.81 -23.00
C GLY A 954 26.56 7.77 -21.87
N ILE A 955 27.73 7.22 -21.52
CA ILE A 955 27.93 6.35 -20.37
C ILE A 955 27.61 7.08 -19.08
N GLY A 956 28.05 8.34 -18.93
CA GLY A 956 27.70 9.19 -17.79
C GLY A 956 26.19 9.36 -17.65
N TYR A 957 25.48 9.65 -18.74
CA TYR A 957 24.02 9.77 -18.78
C TYR A 957 23.30 8.43 -18.52
N LEU A 958 23.83 7.33 -19.03
CA LEU A 958 23.29 5.98 -18.84
C LEU A 958 23.47 5.50 -17.38
N LEU A 959 24.63 5.76 -16.80
CA LEU A 959 24.94 5.43 -15.40
C LEU A 959 24.20 6.33 -14.40
N ALA A 960 23.83 7.55 -14.80
CA ALA A 960 22.99 8.48 -14.03
C ALA A 960 21.49 8.12 -14.02
N ARG A 961 21.04 7.26 -14.94
CA ARG A 961 19.65 6.76 -14.98
C ARG A 961 19.52 5.54 -14.07
N ASP A 962 18.34 5.32 -13.47
CA ASP A 962 18.11 4.16 -12.60
C ASP A 962 18.16 2.83 -13.39
N SER A 963 18.22 1.69 -12.69
CA SER A 963 18.32 0.37 -13.33
C SER A 963 17.12 0.01 -14.21
N VAL A 964 15.93 0.53 -13.89
CA VAL A 964 14.71 0.29 -14.68
C VAL A 964 14.74 1.14 -15.94
N THR A 965 15.12 2.41 -15.86
CA THR A 965 15.33 3.27 -17.03
C THR A 965 16.46 2.73 -17.92
N ARG A 966 17.53 2.18 -17.34
CA ARG A 966 18.59 1.48 -18.09
C ARG A 966 18.07 0.21 -18.77
N GLN A 967 17.20 -0.53 -18.11
CA GLN A 967 16.56 -1.72 -18.66
C GLN A 967 15.59 -1.35 -19.79
N ILE A 968 14.72 -0.35 -19.60
CA ILE A 968 13.81 0.19 -20.63
C ILE A 968 14.60 0.70 -21.84
N ILE A 969 15.70 1.43 -21.63
CA ILE A 969 16.56 1.88 -22.73
C ILE A 969 17.25 0.68 -23.40
N GLY A 970 17.70 -0.30 -22.62
CA GLY A 970 18.25 -1.55 -23.16
C GLY A 970 17.24 -2.30 -24.03
N ASP A 971 16.01 -2.43 -23.56
CA ASP A 971 14.90 -3.08 -24.25
C ASP A 971 14.47 -2.27 -25.49
N GLN A 972 14.44 -0.94 -25.42
CA GLN A 972 14.16 -0.05 -26.55
C GLN A 972 15.28 -0.07 -27.60
N VAL A 973 16.55 -0.12 -27.18
CA VAL A 973 17.70 -0.26 -28.09
C VAL A 973 17.67 -1.63 -28.78
N MET A 974 17.32 -2.69 -28.07
CA MET A 974 17.11 -4.01 -28.66
C MET A 974 15.94 -4.00 -29.67
N GLN A 975 14.80 -3.39 -29.33
CA GLN A 975 13.68 -3.22 -30.27
C GLN A 975 14.05 -2.40 -31.52
N ILE A 976 14.79 -1.30 -31.36
CA ILE A 976 15.26 -0.48 -32.49
C ILE A 976 16.23 -1.29 -33.36
N ARG A 977 17.12 -2.08 -32.75
CA ARG A 977 18.03 -2.96 -33.48
C ARG A 977 17.27 -4.03 -34.26
N ASP A 978 16.28 -4.67 -33.65
CA ASP A 978 15.44 -5.67 -34.30
C ASP A 978 14.61 -5.06 -35.46
N LEU A 979 14.08 -3.85 -35.28
CA LEU A 979 13.42 -3.07 -36.33
C LEU A 979 14.37 -2.66 -37.46
N THR A 980 15.62 -2.36 -37.15
CA THR A 980 16.66 -2.02 -38.16
C THR A 980 17.01 -3.26 -38.99
N VAL A 981 17.18 -4.42 -38.35
CA VAL A 981 17.39 -5.70 -39.03
C VAL A 981 16.20 -6.07 -39.91
N LEU A 982 14.97 -5.81 -39.45
CA LEU A 982 13.75 -6.01 -40.23
C LEU A 982 13.69 -5.05 -41.43
N LEU A 983 14.05 -3.78 -41.25
CA LEU A 983 14.09 -2.77 -42.31
C LEU A 983 15.13 -3.14 -43.38
N ASP A 984 16.33 -3.55 -42.96
CA ASP A 984 17.40 -4.01 -43.86
C ASP A 984 16.93 -5.23 -44.70
N SER A 985 16.22 -6.17 -44.07
CA SER A 985 15.64 -7.34 -44.75
C SER A 985 14.51 -6.99 -45.72
N LEU A 986 13.80 -5.88 -45.51
CA LEU A 986 12.77 -5.37 -46.42
C LEU A 986 13.38 -4.62 -47.60
N THR A 987 14.50 -3.92 -47.40
CA THR A 987 15.25 -3.27 -48.48
C THR A 987 15.99 -4.25 -49.40
N GLU A 988 16.44 -5.42 -48.89
CA GLU A 988 16.99 -6.49 -49.74
C GLU A 988 15.92 -7.19 -50.61
N ASN A 989 14.63 -7.02 -50.30
CA ASN A 989 13.52 -7.64 -51.03
C ASN A 989 12.79 -6.69 -52.01
N LEU A 990 13.30 -5.48 -52.24
CA LEU A 990 12.76 -4.60 -53.28
C LEU A 990 13.24 -5.08 -54.66
N PRO A 991 12.34 -5.44 -55.60
CA PRO A 991 12.76 -5.81 -56.96
C PRO A 991 13.40 -4.59 -57.64
N PRO A 992 14.40 -4.80 -58.52
CA PRO A 992 15.09 -3.70 -59.18
C PRO A 992 14.07 -2.83 -59.92
N VAL A 993 14.06 -1.55 -59.58
CA VAL A 993 13.32 -0.54 -60.33
C VAL A 993 13.96 -0.49 -61.71
N ASN A 994 13.27 -1.03 -62.71
CA ASN A 994 13.61 -0.79 -64.11
C ASN A 994 13.36 0.71 -64.38
N ASP A 995 14.44 1.46 -64.52
CA ASP A 995 14.42 2.81 -65.08
C ASP A 995 13.87 2.77 -66.52
N PRO A 996 13.10 3.79 -66.98
CA PRO A 996 12.71 3.93 -68.37
C PRO A 996 13.88 4.29 -69.30
#